data_AF-Q57YB5-F1
#
_entry.id   AF-Q57YB5-F1
#
_cell.length_a   1.000
_cell.length_b   1.000
_cell.length_c   1.000
_cell.angle_alpha   90.00
_cell.angle_beta   90.00
_cell.angle_gamma   90.00
#
_symmetry.space_group_name_H-M   'P 1'
#
loop_
_entity.id
_entity.type
_entity.pdbx_description
1 polymer ?
#
loop_
_entity_poly.entity_id
_entity_poly.type
_entity_poly.pdbx_seq_one_letter_code
_entity_poly.pdbx_strand_id
1 'polypeptide(L)'
;MFRVRRLAGFIQCSPCGKMGPLKQQTRRYTPIWKSDPAVDNVAPLRDEDERRTLWAEVGPISDVGSAVTAWIRFGNDPVLHTAVPTMLGGKFRNQQREKESLLPNSSSPFAYVEDYMGTNLVFGSPVHAKESAAVWATYFERRYASRLRLSRRTVANYVGLINSPEVFDDESDRPETRWSQDTFFRECAYLSEKFLKEKVSNMQQFEAALKRASPEAYLAFFDAFQQQTQTQIPLPSPSVWHYEGERRKQWAEKFISISHKAQAFFKDVLSEDVKKYQEVPGKLLQKVKPVLADVGKILVKRHERWLKGRVWTSLTEEEREAYCMKEVKRQQMQVEDGEFDPMMEDDVDDTELEEWQREHDAIMELMNSPIDGLHFTTLELWLHAMRCEELETEHIYTSARVRAVQVAARKKLYDTTSYEEVIQAVVESIARGTLDLGAGVLRPHFNEVWCQLNYAKFGSSTITQHTTTSRRQLLFFHAGSLKDIAATATLYYATKPLSNSLDYASPYKYRRSLITLCSNYGVETAYTTQRPLLRSAANLARAEDLIHAVVTAAAQPFGERRRAATRDLHMEFQRLAVPVERVIVANPVSALLESGADPDEKPVEGEKVNMWPLGAKRVVLYKWSAPNVEKLKAMESDAAPAVSGSSLTAERLREIQELKRRGFLEVSLWRRVTAQERKQRNEIVEAKKKQVEEVVRTVPSLAHLHQYATSLYSRIEERVAFPTETSTVTDTTNMKEETNKPLEDSEWEFAVLLDDRVLLNKEESVELYLPYRDANGELLAQGEYRALVRAFDLEANPNLHPAYCSVGYSESFHVFDALPQLIAQFFRVKDATAEAAGVTHIPAADFTPFCAFLRDAGLDVPLRCEFEAGQAVTTDGDVYMDYFLQLLRGEAFHQSHAQAGLTEAQRAIEPLCRAHWVVHHPGADESEWATARRSVLDHAMQHEREWWFPNEMLDVKDVVTGSTNGLTPQMYPAAVRYGVELCTVLTAEGKFVDERGSGLSARCVVNGTGAAESVVFDTANCNGTNTTSVEDALRVAHGALRSAQDRHNTLAAFRLGPLSKQSQVLLFCGVNAYEFGGKYARTYAYAFEKAKKELEVTAASGFMAPSLSHEDIERLSDQPTTSPSVDRFASTTHPEQRKAQFVPRVGPGSTPLEDPAADQKSEWS
;
A
#
# COMPACT_ATOMS: atom_id res chain seq x y z
N MET A 1 -78.98 -30.94 16.09
CA MET A 1 -77.79 -31.81 16.19
C MET A 1 -77.44 -32.35 14.82
N PHE A 2 -76.22 -32.08 14.38
CA PHE A 2 -75.75 -32.18 13.00
C PHE A 2 -75.59 -33.63 12.49
N ARG A 3 -75.98 -33.86 11.23
CA ARG A 3 -75.52 -35.01 10.42
C ARG A 3 -74.97 -34.49 9.09
N VAL A 4 -73.69 -34.75 8.87
CA VAL A 4 -72.95 -34.49 7.64
C VAL A 4 -73.15 -35.65 6.67
N ARG A 5 -73.53 -35.37 5.42
CA ARG A 5 -73.45 -36.30 4.28
C ARG A 5 -72.69 -35.63 3.13
N ARG A 6 -71.85 -36.46 2.52
CA ARG A 6 -70.92 -36.22 1.40
C ARG A 6 -71.52 -35.46 0.22
N LEU A 7 -70.73 -34.54 -0.34
CA LEU A 7 -70.84 -34.08 -1.73
C LEU A 7 -69.47 -34.26 -2.40
N ALA A 8 -69.47 -35.07 -3.47
CA ALA A 8 -68.41 -35.13 -4.46
C ALA A 8 -68.58 -33.93 -5.41
N GLY A 9 -67.58 -33.07 -5.49
CA GLY A 9 -67.53 -31.97 -6.45
C GLY A 9 -66.58 -32.30 -7.59
N PHE A 10 -67.13 -32.66 -8.74
CA PHE A 10 -66.46 -32.52 -10.03
C PHE A 10 -66.36 -31.02 -10.33
N ILE A 11 -65.14 -30.48 -10.41
CA ILE A 11 -64.90 -29.14 -10.96
C ILE A 11 -64.29 -29.31 -12.36
N GLN A 12 -65.13 -29.05 -13.34
CA GLN A 12 -64.77 -28.73 -14.72
C GLN A 12 -64.26 -27.27 -14.72
N CYS A 13 -62.98 -27.05 -14.97
CA CYS A 13 -62.44 -25.70 -15.17
C CYS A 13 -62.81 -25.23 -16.59
N SER A 14 -63.77 -24.30 -16.67
CA SER A 14 -64.02 -23.48 -17.86
C SER A 14 -62.92 -22.42 -18.05
N PRO A 15 -62.56 -22.08 -19.30
CA PRO A 15 -61.64 -21.00 -19.62
C PRO A 15 -62.35 -19.63 -19.67
N CYS A 16 -61.57 -18.55 -19.65
CA CYS A 16 -61.98 -17.15 -19.84
C CYS A 16 -62.63 -16.46 -18.63
N GLY A 17 -61.80 -16.16 -17.62
CA GLY A 17 -62.02 -15.01 -16.75
C GLY A 17 -61.85 -13.71 -17.53
N LYS A 18 -62.92 -13.26 -18.20
CA LYS A 18 -63.11 -11.84 -18.46
C LYS A 18 -63.20 -11.17 -17.10
N MET A 19 -62.14 -10.47 -16.69
CA MET A 19 -62.26 -9.46 -15.65
C MET A 19 -63.40 -8.53 -16.07
N GLY A 20 -64.51 -8.60 -15.32
CA GLY A 20 -65.54 -7.59 -15.39
C GLY A 20 -64.86 -6.25 -15.13
N PRO A 21 -65.22 -5.18 -15.87
CA PRO A 21 -64.74 -3.87 -15.52
C PRO A 21 -65.27 -3.60 -14.12
N LEU A 22 -64.36 -3.40 -13.16
CA LEU A 22 -64.66 -2.59 -11.99
C LEU A 22 -65.35 -1.36 -12.55
N LYS A 23 -66.65 -1.20 -12.22
CA LYS A 23 -67.40 0.04 -12.42
C LYS A 23 -66.74 1.10 -11.54
N GLN A 24 -65.55 1.55 -11.91
CA GLN A 24 -65.13 2.91 -11.64
C GLN A 24 -66.20 3.77 -12.31
N GLN A 25 -66.84 4.63 -11.53
CA GLN A 25 -67.59 5.76 -12.07
C GLN A 25 -66.60 6.61 -12.88
N THR A 26 -66.36 6.24 -14.13
CA THR A 26 -65.65 7.07 -15.10
C THR A 26 -66.57 8.26 -15.35
N ARG A 27 -66.27 9.38 -14.68
CA ARG A 27 -66.78 10.68 -15.10
C ARG A 27 -66.44 10.81 -16.59
N ARG A 28 -67.43 11.16 -17.42
CA ARG A 28 -67.35 11.12 -18.90
C ARG A 28 -66.26 11.99 -19.54
N TYR A 29 -65.49 12.76 -18.77
CA TYR A 29 -64.46 13.68 -19.27
C TYR A 29 -63.01 13.21 -19.06
N THR A 30 -62.76 12.04 -18.45
CA THR A 30 -61.40 11.49 -18.24
C THR A 30 -61.17 10.18 -19.01
N PRO A 31 -59.97 9.94 -19.57
CA PRO A 31 -58.79 10.81 -19.54
C PRO A 31 -58.96 12.04 -20.45
N ILE A 32 -58.34 13.17 -20.09
CA ILE A 32 -58.43 14.43 -20.85
C ILE A 32 -57.54 14.37 -22.10
N TRP A 33 -56.40 13.66 -22.03
CA TRP A 33 -55.45 13.43 -23.12
C TRP A 33 -54.99 11.96 -23.15
N LYS A 34 -54.36 11.54 -24.26
CA LYS A 34 -53.74 10.21 -24.36
C LYS A 34 -52.60 10.10 -23.34
N SER A 35 -52.54 8.99 -22.60
CA SER A 35 -51.40 8.70 -21.73
C SER A 35 -50.10 8.65 -22.52
N ASP A 36 -49.00 9.00 -21.86
CA ASP A 36 -47.67 8.98 -22.44
C ASP A 36 -47.34 7.60 -23.05
N PRO A 37 -46.55 7.55 -24.13
CA PRO A 37 -46.10 6.30 -24.73
C PRO A 37 -45.24 5.50 -23.74
N ALA A 38 -45.14 4.18 -23.96
CA ALA A 38 -44.38 3.26 -23.11
C ALA A 38 -42.84 3.37 -23.30
N VAL A 39 -42.30 4.56 -23.11
CA VAL A 39 -40.86 4.84 -23.24
C VAL A 39 -40.12 4.44 -21.96
N ASP A 40 -39.07 3.62 -22.08
CA ASP A 40 -38.13 3.35 -20.98
C ASP A 40 -37.12 4.49 -20.88
N ASN A 41 -37.30 5.37 -19.89
CA ASN A 41 -36.40 6.49 -19.64
C ASN A 41 -35.09 6.08 -18.92
N VAL A 42 -34.97 4.85 -18.42
CA VAL A 42 -33.78 4.37 -17.71
C VAL A 42 -32.75 3.79 -18.68
N ALA A 43 -33.21 3.12 -19.75
CA ALA A 43 -32.33 2.47 -20.72
C ALA A 43 -31.29 3.42 -21.35
N PRO A 44 -31.65 4.62 -21.87
CA PRO A 44 -30.68 5.49 -22.51
C PRO A 44 -29.52 5.88 -21.59
N LEU A 45 -29.80 6.20 -20.31
CA LEU A 45 -28.77 6.62 -19.35
C LEU A 45 -27.79 5.49 -19.03
N ARG A 46 -28.29 4.28 -18.75
CA ARG A 46 -27.40 3.16 -18.45
C ARG A 46 -26.59 2.72 -19.68
N ASP A 47 -27.17 2.83 -20.88
CA ASP A 47 -26.51 2.44 -22.13
C ASP A 47 -25.39 3.43 -22.50
N GLU A 48 -25.55 4.72 -22.18
CA GLU A 48 -24.46 5.71 -22.26
C GLU A 48 -23.33 5.39 -21.28
N ASP A 49 -23.67 5.07 -20.03
CA ASP A 49 -22.67 4.77 -19.01
C ASP A 49 -21.92 3.47 -19.30
N GLU A 50 -22.58 2.43 -19.79
CA GLU A 50 -21.94 1.16 -20.18
C GLU A 50 -20.92 1.36 -21.31
N ARG A 51 -21.30 2.08 -22.39
CA ARG A 51 -20.40 2.35 -23.52
C ARG A 51 -19.20 3.20 -23.13
N ARG A 52 -19.36 4.10 -22.16
CA ARG A 52 -18.27 4.96 -21.65
C ARG A 52 -17.32 4.21 -20.72
N THR A 53 -17.84 3.29 -19.89
CA THR A 53 -17.07 2.71 -18.77
C THR A 53 -16.20 1.53 -19.19
N LEU A 54 -16.77 0.52 -19.86
CA LEU A 54 -16.05 -0.70 -20.31
C LEU A 54 -15.21 -1.37 -19.19
N TRP A 55 -13.91 -1.62 -19.39
CA TRP A 55 -13.04 -2.24 -18.37
C TRP A 55 -11.90 -1.30 -17.93
N ALA A 56 -11.35 -1.54 -16.75
CA ALA A 56 -10.11 -0.91 -16.28
C ALA A 56 -8.97 -1.93 -16.19
N GLU A 57 -7.85 -1.64 -16.85
CA GLU A 57 -6.65 -2.52 -16.85
C GLU A 57 -5.74 -2.24 -15.65
N VAL A 58 -5.69 -0.97 -15.26
CA VAL A 58 -4.85 -0.41 -14.19
C VAL A 58 -5.72 0.32 -13.17
N GLY A 59 -5.22 0.38 -11.94
CA GLY A 59 -5.80 1.20 -10.88
C GLY A 59 -5.53 2.70 -11.09
N PRO A 60 -5.87 3.55 -10.11
CA PRO A 60 -5.66 5.00 -10.19
C PRO A 60 -4.18 5.41 -10.37
N ILE A 61 -3.23 4.58 -9.89
CA ILE A 61 -1.79 4.78 -10.06
C ILE A 61 -1.20 3.55 -10.75
N SER A 62 -0.88 3.71 -12.02
CA SER A 62 -0.50 2.63 -12.94
C SER A 62 0.95 2.15 -12.74
N ASP A 63 1.87 3.09 -12.55
CA ASP A 63 3.31 2.84 -12.55
C ASP A 63 4.03 3.60 -11.43
N VAL A 64 5.36 3.41 -11.33
CA VAL A 64 6.18 4.04 -10.30
C VAL A 64 6.37 5.55 -10.55
N GLY A 65 6.44 6.00 -11.80
CA GLY A 65 6.64 7.42 -12.11
C GLY A 65 5.43 8.27 -11.73
N SER A 66 4.23 7.80 -12.05
CA SER A 66 2.95 8.35 -11.62
C SER A 66 2.77 8.23 -10.10
N ALA A 67 3.26 7.16 -9.48
CA ALA A 67 3.26 7.01 -8.02
C ALA A 67 4.15 8.06 -7.33
N VAL A 68 5.34 8.36 -7.86
CA VAL A 68 6.20 9.46 -7.36
C VAL A 68 5.43 10.79 -7.40
N THR A 69 4.81 11.11 -8.53
CA THR A 69 4.00 12.34 -8.67
C THR A 69 2.83 12.38 -7.70
N ALA A 70 2.11 11.27 -7.54
CA ALA A 70 0.98 11.17 -6.61
C ALA A 70 1.44 11.32 -5.14
N TRP A 71 2.54 10.67 -4.77
CA TRP A 71 3.10 10.74 -3.42
C TRP A 71 3.52 12.16 -3.04
N ILE A 72 4.15 12.90 -3.96
CA ILE A 72 4.45 14.33 -3.78
C ILE A 72 3.14 15.14 -3.65
N ARG A 73 2.15 14.86 -4.50
CA ARG A 73 0.85 15.56 -4.50
C ARG A 73 0.03 15.32 -3.22
N PHE A 74 0.26 14.23 -2.51
CA PHE A 74 -0.33 13.98 -1.19
C PHE A 74 0.21 14.91 -0.09
N GLY A 75 1.15 15.80 -0.42
CA GLY A 75 1.76 16.75 0.49
C GLY A 75 2.99 16.18 1.19
N ASN A 76 3.53 15.06 0.71
CA ASN A 76 4.77 14.50 1.26
C ASN A 76 5.98 15.22 0.66
N ASP A 77 6.90 15.60 1.54
CA ASP A 77 8.20 16.12 1.15
C ASP A 77 9.23 14.99 0.97
N PRO A 78 9.95 14.91 -0.17
CA PRO A 78 10.93 13.87 -0.44
C PRO A 78 12.00 13.70 0.64
N VAL A 79 12.47 14.80 1.24
CA VAL A 79 13.52 14.79 2.24
C VAL A 79 12.94 14.52 3.62
N LEU A 80 11.94 15.30 4.02
CA LEU A 80 11.43 15.27 5.39
C LEU A 80 10.62 14.00 5.67
N HIS A 81 9.67 13.66 4.81
CA HIS A 81 8.69 12.59 5.10
C HIS A 81 9.29 11.17 4.94
N THR A 82 10.42 11.06 4.23
CA THR A 82 11.18 9.80 4.14
C THR A 82 12.20 9.63 5.27
N ALA A 83 12.55 10.71 5.98
CA ALA A 83 13.48 10.67 7.11
C ALA A 83 12.79 10.34 8.45
N VAL A 84 11.47 10.55 8.56
CA VAL A 84 10.73 10.27 9.80
C VAL A 84 10.78 8.78 10.17
N PRO A 85 11.27 8.42 11.38
CA PRO A 85 11.29 7.05 11.86
C PRO A 85 9.90 6.39 11.93
N THR A 86 9.83 5.09 11.69
CA THR A 86 8.59 4.30 11.85
C THR A 86 8.54 3.58 13.19
N MET A 87 7.34 3.50 13.77
CA MET A 87 7.08 2.72 15.00
C MET A 87 6.37 1.41 14.68
N LEU A 88 6.75 0.36 15.39
CA LEU A 88 6.16 -0.98 15.32
C LEU A 88 5.81 -1.44 16.74
N GLY A 89 4.53 -1.32 17.11
CA GLY A 89 4.05 -1.68 18.44
C GLY A 89 4.72 -0.89 19.58
N GLY A 90 4.95 0.41 19.39
CA GLY A 90 5.62 1.28 20.36
C GLY A 90 7.15 1.18 20.39
N LYS A 91 7.77 0.33 19.56
CA LYS A 91 9.22 0.30 19.35
C LYS A 91 9.58 1.01 18.05
N PHE A 92 10.55 1.92 18.07
CA PHE A 92 11.07 2.51 16.84
C PHE A 92 11.85 1.44 16.05
N ARG A 93 11.39 1.12 14.83
CA ARG A 93 12.02 0.10 13.97
C ARG A 93 13.30 0.60 13.28
N ASN A 94 13.73 1.84 13.55
CA ASN A 94 14.81 2.50 12.82
C ASN A 94 16.19 1.84 13.02
N GLN A 95 16.32 0.97 14.02
CA GLN A 95 17.47 0.07 14.20
C GLN A 95 17.40 -1.04 13.14
N GLN A 96 17.91 -0.75 11.94
CA GLN A 96 17.78 -1.61 10.78
C GLN A 96 18.38 -3.00 11.05
N ARG A 97 17.53 -4.04 11.06
CA ARG A 97 17.87 -5.47 11.21
C ARG A 97 18.28 -5.93 12.62
N GLU A 98 18.04 -5.15 13.67
CA GLU A 98 18.26 -5.61 15.04
C GLU A 98 17.32 -6.77 15.43
N LYS A 99 16.12 -6.83 14.82
CA LYS A 99 15.09 -7.84 15.09
C LYS A 99 14.61 -8.51 13.81
N GLU A 100 14.67 -9.85 13.79
CA GLU A 100 14.18 -10.67 12.69
C GLU A 100 12.64 -10.77 12.76
N SER A 101 11.95 -9.96 11.95
CA SER A 101 10.50 -10.04 11.77
C SER A 101 10.16 -10.34 10.30
N LEU A 102 9.10 -11.13 10.08
CA LEU A 102 8.60 -11.50 8.75
C LEU A 102 7.89 -10.34 8.02
N LEU A 103 7.78 -9.17 8.65
CA LEU A 103 7.13 -7.99 8.07
C LEU A 103 8.04 -7.26 7.07
N PRO A 104 7.50 -6.74 5.95
CA PRO A 104 8.28 -6.02 4.96
C PRO A 104 8.96 -4.80 5.61
N ASN A 105 10.20 -4.51 5.20
CA ASN A 105 10.98 -3.38 5.72
C ASN A 105 10.80 -2.17 4.80
N SER A 106 9.83 -1.31 5.11
CA SER A 106 9.60 -0.05 4.40
C SER A 106 9.19 1.04 5.40
N SER A 107 9.49 2.28 5.07
CA SER A 107 9.00 3.45 5.81
C SER A 107 7.57 3.82 5.42
N SER A 108 7.07 3.29 4.31
CA SER A 108 5.75 3.59 3.77
C SER A 108 4.68 2.74 4.43
N PRO A 109 3.60 3.33 4.98
CA PRO A 109 2.47 2.55 5.45
C PRO A 109 1.73 1.84 4.30
N PHE A 110 1.88 2.29 3.06
CA PHE A 110 1.31 1.64 1.87
C PHE A 110 1.85 0.21 1.64
N ALA A 111 3.04 -0.11 2.16
CA ALA A 111 3.63 -1.45 2.04
C ALA A 111 2.90 -2.52 2.87
N TYR A 112 2.11 -2.10 3.86
CA TYR A 112 1.40 -2.96 4.80
C TYR A 112 -0.10 -3.06 4.49
N VAL A 113 -0.56 -2.44 3.40
CA VAL A 113 -1.98 -2.42 3.06
C VAL A 113 -2.45 -3.80 2.62
N GLU A 114 -3.53 -4.24 3.23
CA GLU A 114 -4.26 -5.47 2.91
C GLU A 114 -5.77 -5.22 3.00
N ASP A 115 -6.56 -6.24 2.67
CA ASP A 115 -8.01 -6.22 2.84
C ASP A 115 -8.40 -6.32 4.32
N TYR A 116 -9.60 -5.86 4.67
CA TYR A 116 -10.17 -5.96 6.01
C TYR A 116 -10.24 -7.41 6.52
N MET A 117 -10.35 -8.39 5.63
CA MET A 117 -10.31 -9.81 5.97
C MET A 117 -8.92 -10.35 6.32
N GLY A 118 -7.89 -9.51 6.32
CA GLY A 118 -6.50 -9.93 6.52
C GLY A 118 -5.94 -10.67 5.31
N THR A 119 -6.24 -10.18 4.09
CA THR A 119 -5.86 -10.86 2.84
C THR A 119 -5.23 -9.91 1.82
N ASN A 120 -4.25 -10.40 1.07
CA ASN A 120 -3.62 -9.70 -0.05
C ASN A 120 -3.27 -10.68 -1.17
N LEU A 121 -4.03 -10.63 -2.26
CA LEU A 121 -3.86 -11.49 -3.44
C LEU A 121 -2.96 -10.88 -4.53
N VAL A 122 -2.31 -9.73 -4.27
CA VAL A 122 -1.65 -8.92 -5.33
C VAL A 122 -0.15 -8.83 -5.14
N PHE A 123 0.32 -8.40 -3.97
CA PHE A 123 1.75 -8.21 -3.67
C PHE A 123 2.19 -8.88 -2.36
N GLY A 124 1.30 -9.67 -1.74
CA GLY A 124 1.62 -10.45 -0.55
C GLY A 124 2.74 -11.46 -0.78
N SER A 125 3.38 -11.88 0.32
CA SER A 125 4.38 -12.94 0.28
C SER A 125 3.78 -14.26 -0.26
N PRO A 126 4.60 -15.21 -0.75
CA PRO A 126 4.08 -16.49 -1.25
C PRO A 126 3.24 -17.27 -0.22
N VAL A 127 3.55 -17.10 1.07
CA VAL A 127 2.77 -17.68 2.17
C VAL A 127 1.42 -16.96 2.30
N HIS A 128 1.47 -15.63 2.37
CA HIS A 128 0.28 -14.81 2.55
C HIS A 128 -0.69 -14.91 1.36
N ALA A 129 -0.19 -15.04 0.12
CA ALA A 129 -1.01 -15.26 -1.06
C ALA A 129 -1.78 -16.59 -1.02
N LYS A 130 -1.13 -17.68 -0.57
CA LYS A 130 -1.78 -18.99 -0.42
C LYS A 130 -2.84 -18.98 0.68
N GLU A 131 -2.54 -18.38 1.83
CA GLU A 131 -3.47 -18.23 2.94
C GLU A 131 -4.68 -17.37 2.53
N SER A 132 -4.42 -16.22 1.90
CA SER A 132 -5.46 -15.32 1.38
C SER A 132 -6.40 -16.03 0.41
N ALA A 133 -5.85 -16.77 -0.56
CA ALA A 133 -6.66 -17.50 -1.53
C ALA A 133 -7.50 -18.59 -0.87
N ALA A 134 -6.96 -19.28 0.15
CA ALA A 134 -7.69 -20.31 0.90
C ALA A 134 -8.83 -19.73 1.76
N VAL A 135 -8.62 -18.57 2.38
CA VAL A 135 -9.66 -17.82 3.13
C VAL A 135 -10.83 -17.50 2.19
N TRP A 136 -10.54 -16.89 1.04
CA TRP A 136 -11.56 -16.54 0.06
C TRP A 136 -12.25 -17.77 -0.54
N ALA A 137 -11.49 -18.82 -0.86
CA ALA A 137 -12.06 -20.07 -1.36
C ALA A 137 -13.06 -20.65 -0.36
N THR A 138 -12.70 -20.72 0.92
CA THR A 138 -13.59 -21.22 1.98
C THR A 138 -14.86 -20.35 2.12
N TYR A 139 -14.70 -19.03 2.05
CA TYR A 139 -15.84 -18.11 2.10
C TYR A 139 -16.81 -18.34 0.93
N PHE A 140 -16.30 -18.37 -0.30
CA PHE A 140 -17.14 -18.56 -1.50
C PHE A 140 -17.70 -19.97 -1.61
N GLU A 141 -16.97 -21.00 -1.19
CA GLU A 141 -17.49 -22.35 -1.06
C GLU A 141 -18.75 -22.36 -0.19
N ARG A 142 -18.70 -21.82 1.03
CA ARG A 142 -19.86 -21.77 1.94
C ARG A 142 -20.99 -20.91 1.38
N ARG A 143 -20.65 -19.76 0.77
CA ARG A 143 -21.63 -18.83 0.18
C ARG A 143 -22.41 -19.49 -0.96
N TYR A 144 -21.72 -20.17 -1.88
CA TYR A 144 -22.38 -20.79 -3.02
C TYR A 144 -23.00 -22.13 -2.66
N ALA A 145 -22.47 -22.88 -1.69
CA ALA A 145 -23.14 -24.06 -1.14
C ALA A 145 -24.52 -23.71 -0.56
N SER A 146 -24.62 -22.69 0.28
CA SER A 146 -25.90 -22.27 0.87
C SER A 146 -26.89 -21.75 -0.16
N ARG A 147 -26.46 -20.97 -1.16
CA ARG A 147 -27.33 -20.58 -2.29
C ARG A 147 -27.84 -21.76 -3.09
N LEU A 148 -26.98 -22.75 -3.34
CA LEU A 148 -27.37 -23.96 -4.08
C LEU A 148 -28.45 -24.74 -3.33
N ARG A 149 -28.34 -24.82 -1.99
CA ARG A 149 -29.39 -25.36 -1.11
C ARG A 149 -30.68 -24.55 -1.26
N LEU A 150 -30.61 -23.22 -1.09
CA LEU A 150 -31.79 -22.32 -1.11
C LEU A 150 -32.55 -22.32 -2.44
N SER A 151 -31.92 -22.69 -3.55
CA SER A 151 -32.59 -22.85 -4.84
C SER A 151 -33.53 -24.07 -4.89
N ARG A 152 -33.46 -25.00 -3.91
CA ARG A 152 -34.28 -26.22 -3.86
C ARG A 152 -35.49 -26.06 -2.95
N ARG A 153 -36.59 -26.72 -3.33
CA ARG A 153 -37.87 -26.65 -2.60
C ARG A 153 -37.75 -27.08 -1.14
N THR A 154 -37.09 -28.21 -0.88
CA THR A 154 -36.94 -28.78 0.48
C THR A 154 -36.38 -27.74 1.44
N VAL A 155 -35.26 -27.14 1.04
CA VAL A 155 -34.52 -26.15 1.84
C VAL A 155 -35.30 -24.85 1.95
N ALA A 156 -35.87 -24.36 0.84
CA ALA A 156 -36.66 -23.14 0.84
C ALA A 156 -37.88 -23.22 1.79
N ASN A 157 -38.43 -24.42 2.00
CA ASN A 157 -39.53 -24.65 2.95
C ASN A 157 -39.11 -24.56 4.42
N TYR A 158 -37.81 -24.54 4.74
CA TYR A 158 -37.32 -24.33 6.11
C TYR A 158 -37.01 -22.86 6.41
N VAL A 159 -36.97 -21.99 5.40
CA VAL A 159 -36.63 -20.57 5.58
C VAL A 159 -37.79 -19.84 6.27
N GLY A 160 -37.51 -19.15 7.38
CA GLY A 160 -38.49 -18.33 8.09
C GLY A 160 -39.48 -19.11 8.96
N LEU A 161 -39.14 -20.35 9.35
CA LEU A 161 -39.92 -21.16 10.28
C LEU A 161 -39.22 -21.30 11.62
N ILE A 162 -39.98 -21.27 12.71
CA ILE A 162 -39.44 -21.47 14.08
C ILE A 162 -38.85 -22.89 14.25
N ASN A 163 -39.40 -23.88 13.53
CA ASN A 163 -39.00 -25.28 13.61
C ASN A 163 -37.94 -25.67 12.56
N SER A 164 -37.20 -24.70 12.00
CA SER A 164 -36.21 -24.96 10.95
C SER A 164 -35.01 -25.75 11.51
N PRO A 165 -34.53 -26.81 10.84
CA PRO A 165 -33.31 -27.49 11.24
C PRO A 165 -32.08 -26.58 11.06
N GLU A 166 -31.47 -26.13 12.16
CA GLU A 166 -30.39 -25.12 12.16
C GLU A 166 -29.17 -25.49 11.31
N VAL A 167 -28.79 -26.78 11.29
CA VAL A 167 -27.65 -27.28 10.48
C VAL A 167 -27.90 -27.07 8.98
N PHE A 168 -29.18 -27.08 8.57
CA PHE A 168 -29.62 -26.70 7.23
C PHE A 168 -28.99 -27.53 6.10
N ASP A 169 -28.75 -28.82 6.37
CA ASP A 169 -28.31 -29.78 5.37
C ASP A 169 -29.45 -30.16 4.42
N ASP A 170 -29.07 -30.50 3.19
CA ASP A 170 -29.96 -30.87 2.12
C ASP A 170 -29.71 -32.32 1.65
N GLU A 171 -30.64 -32.89 0.89
CA GLU A 171 -30.49 -34.27 0.43
C GLU A 171 -29.21 -34.52 -0.37
N SER A 172 -28.74 -33.56 -1.19
CA SER A 172 -27.54 -33.71 -2.00
C SER A 172 -26.23 -33.43 -1.24
N ASP A 173 -26.28 -33.09 0.05
CA ASP A 173 -25.06 -32.99 0.88
C ASP A 173 -24.60 -34.34 1.42
N ARG A 174 -25.45 -35.37 1.30
CA ARG A 174 -25.14 -36.74 1.72
C ARG A 174 -24.60 -37.56 0.53
N PRO A 175 -23.40 -38.15 0.64
CA PRO A 175 -22.80 -38.91 -0.46
C PRO A 175 -23.58 -40.18 -0.83
N GLU A 176 -24.44 -40.68 0.05
CA GLU A 176 -25.27 -41.88 -0.18
C GLU A 176 -26.50 -41.61 -1.06
N THR A 177 -26.89 -40.33 -1.21
CA THR A 177 -28.10 -39.95 -1.95
C THR A 177 -27.98 -40.35 -3.42
N ARG A 178 -28.99 -41.06 -3.93
CA ARG A 178 -29.09 -41.45 -5.34
C ARG A 178 -29.88 -40.40 -6.13
N TRP A 179 -29.70 -40.36 -7.45
CA TRP A 179 -30.43 -39.43 -8.33
C TRP A 179 -31.95 -39.48 -8.14
N SER A 180 -32.54 -40.66 -7.95
CA SER A 180 -33.98 -40.82 -7.70
C SER A 180 -34.50 -40.19 -6.40
N GLN A 181 -33.60 -39.76 -5.50
CA GLN A 181 -33.92 -39.11 -4.23
C GLN A 181 -33.72 -37.59 -4.28
N ASP A 182 -33.01 -37.08 -5.28
CA ASP A 182 -32.71 -35.66 -5.43
C ASP A 182 -33.96 -34.88 -5.90
N THR A 183 -34.35 -33.83 -5.18
CA THR A 183 -35.60 -33.10 -5.45
C THR A 183 -35.56 -32.36 -6.78
N PHE A 184 -34.44 -31.70 -7.09
CA PHE A 184 -34.28 -31.00 -8.36
C PHE A 184 -34.32 -31.97 -9.54
N PHE A 185 -33.61 -33.10 -9.43
CA PHE A 185 -33.64 -34.13 -10.47
C PHE A 185 -35.05 -34.74 -10.64
N ARG A 186 -35.81 -34.92 -9.57
CA ARG A 186 -37.22 -35.36 -9.67
C ARG A 186 -38.09 -34.39 -10.45
N GLU A 187 -37.91 -33.08 -10.27
CA GLU A 187 -38.60 -32.07 -11.08
C GLU A 187 -38.20 -32.18 -12.56
N CYS A 188 -36.89 -32.31 -12.83
CA CYS A 188 -36.38 -32.52 -14.19
C CYS A 188 -36.94 -33.78 -14.85
N ALA A 189 -36.98 -34.90 -14.14
CA ALA A 189 -37.52 -36.17 -14.64
C ALA A 189 -39.03 -36.09 -14.90
N TYR A 190 -39.78 -35.42 -14.02
CA TYR A 190 -41.22 -35.22 -14.22
C TYR A 190 -41.50 -34.36 -15.47
N LEU A 191 -40.75 -33.28 -15.66
CA LEU A 191 -40.89 -32.39 -16.81
C LEU A 191 -40.38 -33.05 -18.11
N SER A 192 -39.34 -33.87 -18.05
CA SER A 192 -38.87 -34.62 -19.21
C SER A 192 -39.90 -35.64 -19.67
N GLU A 193 -40.54 -36.37 -18.76
CA GLU A 193 -41.61 -37.30 -19.13
C GLU A 193 -42.80 -36.58 -19.76
N LYS A 194 -43.19 -35.44 -19.17
CA LYS A 194 -44.37 -34.69 -19.59
C LYS A 194 -44.20 -33.97 -20.92
N PHE A 195 -43.04 -33.34 -21.16
CA PHE A 195 -42.81 -32.47 -22.32
C PHE A 195 -41.83 -33.05 -23.32
N LEU A 196 -40.69 -33.57 -22.86
CA LEU A 196 -39.68 -34.20 -23.75
C LEU A 196 -40.09 -35.61 -24.19
N LYS A 197 -41.05 -36.24 -23.49
CA LYS A 197 -41.53 -37.61 -23.70
C LYS A 197 -40.45 -38.69 -23.49
N GLU A 198 -39.49 -38.41 -22.62
CA GLU A 198 -38.45 -39.38 -22.22
C GLU A 198 -38.40 -39.57 -20.71
N LYS A 199 -38.27 -40.84 -20.30
CA LYS A 199 -38.03 -41.24 -18.91
C LYS A 199 -36.54 -41.23 -18.64
N VAL A 200 -36.11 -40.49 -17.63
CA VAL A 200 -34.69 -40.31 -17.28
C VAL A 200 -34.42 -40.70 -15.84
N SER A 201 -33.30 -41.36 -15.58
CA SER A 201 -32.96 -41.93 -14.26
C SER A 201 -31.74 -41.29 -13.59
N ASN A 202 -30.97 -40.49 -14.33
CA ASN A 202 -29.85 -39.72 -13.82
C ASN A 202 -29.72 -38.40 -14.60
N MET A 203 -28.92 -37.48 -14.05
CA MET A 203 -28.78 -36.12 -14.60
C MET A 203 -28.08 -36.11 -15.99
N GLN A 204 -27.16 -37.07 -16.25
CA GLN A 204 -26.55 -37.25 -17.57
C GLN A 204 -27.60 -37.58 -18.65
N GLN A 205 -28.51 -38.52 -18.36
CA GLN A 205 -29.59 -38.90 -19.27
C GLN A 205 -30.56 -37.74 -19.49
N PHE A 206 -30.87 -36.96 -18.46
CA PHE A 206 -31.71 -35.78 -18.57
C PHE A 206 -31.12 -34.72 -19.51
N GLU A 207 -29.86 -34.33 -19.32
CA GLU A 207 -29.25 -33.32 -20.19
C GLU A 207 -29.04 -33.86 -21.62
N ALA A 208 -28.73 -35.15 -21.77
CA ALA A 208 -28.65 -35.79 -23.08
C ALA A 208 -30.00 -35.83 -23.80
N ALA A 209 -31.09 -36.09 -23.06
CA ALA A 209 -32.46 -36.03 -23.57
C ALA A 209 -32.82 -34.62 -24.05
N LEU A 210 -32.51 -33.62 -23.23
CA LEU A 210 -32.76 -32.21 -23.55
C LEU A 210 -32.02 -31.75 -24.80
N LYS A 211 -30.77 -32.19 -24.99
CA LYS A 211 -29.96 -31.90 -26.19
C LYS A 211 -30.47 -32.59 -27.47
N ARG A 212 -31.34 -33.61 -27.38
CA ARG A 212 -31.96 -34.31 -28.53
C ARG A 212 -33.38 -33.85 -28.82
N ALA A 213 -33.92 -32.96 -28.00
CA ALA A 213 -35.31 -32.55 -28.08
C ALA A 213 -35.64 -31.87 -29.41
N SER A 214 -36.87 -32.06 -29.90
CA SER A 214 -37.39 -31.27 -31.01
C SER A 214 -37.72 -29.83 -30.57
N PRO A 215 -37.79 -28.85 -31.48
CA PRO A 215 -38.16 -27.46 -31.15
C PRO A 215 -39.43 -27.33 -30.31
N GLU A 216 -40.47 -28.07 -30.64
CA GLU A 216 -41.74 -28.05 -29.90
C GLU A 216 -41.56 -28.56 -28.46
N ALA A 217 -40.89 -29.70 -28.29
CA ALA A 217 -40.66 -30.31 -26.98
C ALA A 217 -39.73 -29.44 -26.12
N TYR A 218 -38.71 -28.86 -26.73
CA TYR A 218 -37.76 -27.96 -26.08
C TYR A 218 -38.44 -26.69 -25.56
N LEU A 219 -39.24 -26.02 -26.40
CA LEU A 219 -39.99 -24.82 -26.01
C LEU A 219 -41.00 -25.13 -24.90
N ALA A 220 -41.78 -26.21 -25.05
CA ALA A 220 -42.77 -26.59 -24.05
C ALA A 220 -42.12 -26.96 -22.70
N PHE A 221 -40.95 -27.60 -22.73
CA PHE A 221 -40.16 -27.88 -21.53
C PHE A 221 -39.71 -26.58 -20.85
N PHE A 222 -39.08 -25.65 -21.58
CA PHE A 222 -38.58 -24.39 -21.03
C PHE A 222 -39.67 -23.36 -20.71
N ASP A 223 -40.91 -23.56 -21.19
CA ASP A 223 -42.07 -22.81 -20.69
C ASP A 223 -42.46 -23.23 -19.28
N ALA A 224 -42.43 -24.55 -19.02
CA ALA A 224 -42.79 -25.11 -17.72
C ALA A 224 -41.63 -25.09 -16.71
N PHE A 225 -40.38 -25.12 -17.18
CA PHE A 225 -39.19 -25.14 -16.35
C PHE A 225 -38.77 -23.73 -15.91
N GLN A 226 -38.64 -23.53 -14.60
CA GLN A 226 -38.46 -22.19 -14.01
C GLN A 226 -37.02 -21.89 -13.60
N GLN A 227 -36.14 -22.89 -13.52
CA GLN A 227 -34.79 -22.74 -12.94
C GLN A 227 -33.70 -22.74 -14.01
N GLN A 228 -33.38 -21.56 -14.55
CA GLN A 228 -32.21 -21.39 -15.41
C GLN A 228 -30.90 -21.54 -14.61
N THR A 229 -30.83 -20.93 -13.42
CA THR A 229 -29.59 -20.86 -12.64
C THR A 229 -29.84 -21.24 -11.18
N GLN A 230 -29.12 -22.26 -10.70
CA GLN A 230 -29.15 -22.66 -9.29
C GLN A 230 -28.23 -21.82 -8.39
N THR A 231 -27.07 -21.40 -8.89
CA THR A 231 -26.04 -20.65 -8.14
C THR A 231 -26.35 -19.15 -8.01
N GLN A 232 -27.22 -18.66 -8.90
CA GLN A 232 -27.53 -17.24 -9.11
C GLN A 232 -26.30 -16.37 -9.45
N ILE A 233 -25.21 -16.98 -9.93
CA ILE A 233 -24.07 -16.25 -10.50
C ILE A 233 -24.49 -15.75 -11.90
N PRO A 234 -24.24 -14.47 -12.24
CA PRO A 234 -24.61 -13.92 -13.54
C PRO A 234 -23.76 -14.54 -14.65
N LEU A 235 -24.40 -15.31 -15.54
CA LEU A 235 -23.77 -15.97 -16.67
C LEU A 235 -24.60 -15.75 -17.93
N PRO A 236 -23.99 -15.73 -19.12
CA PRO A 236 -24.73 -15.82 -20.37
C PRO A 236 -25.59 -17.09 -20.40
N SER A 237 -26.71 -17.01 -21.13
CA SER A 237 -27.67 -18.11 -21.22
C SER A 237 -28.16 -18.30 -22.65
N PRO A 238 -28.67 -19.49 -22.99
CA PRO A 238 -29.34 -19.69 -24.27
C PRO A 238 -30.47 -18.67 -24.46
N SER A 239 -30.66 -18.21 -25.69
CA SER A 239 -31.62 -17.13 -26.02
C SER A 239 -33.08 -17.51 -25.77
N VAL A 240 -33.36 -18.78 -25.46
CA VAL A 240 -34.65 -19.28 -24.96
C VAL A 240 -35.15 -18.55 -23.72
N TRP A 241 -34.26 -17.96 -22.92
CA TRP A 241 -34.59 -17.21 -21.71
C TRP A 241 -34.77 -15.71 -21.95
N HIS A 242 -34.50 -15.23 -23.16
CA HIS A 242 -34.54 -13.81 -23.51
C HIS A 242 -35.72 -13.50 -24.41
N TYR A 243 -35.82 -14.24 -25.52
CA TYR A 243 -36.85 -13.99 -26.50
C TYR A 243 -38.21 -14.48 -25.98
N GLU A 244 -39.22 -13.63 -26.08
CA GLU A 244 -40.61 -13.96 -25.80
C GLU A 244 -41.36 -14.24 -27.12
N GLY A 245 -42.46 -15.00 -27.02
CA GLY A 245 -43.40 -15.22 -28.12
C GLY A 245 -42.78 -15.80 -29.40
N GLU A 246 -43.08 -15.18 -30.53
CA GLU A 246 -42.71 -15.68 -31.87
C GLU A 246 -41.19 -15.71 -32.10
N ARG A 247 -40.46 -14.70 -31.60
CA ARG A 247 -39.00 -14.65 -31.75
C ARG A 247 -38.34 -15.85 -31.09
N ARG A 248 -38.86 -16.27 -29.93
CA ARG A 248 -38.38 -17.47 -29.21
C ARG A 248 -38.58 -18.73 -30.04
N LYS A 249 -39.74 -18.86 -30.68
CA LYS A 249 -40.11 -20.01 -31.49
C LYS A 249 -39.21 -20.13 -32.72
N GLN A 250 -39.08 -19.06 -33.49
CA GLN A 250 -38.25 -19.01 -34.70
C GLN A 250 -36.76 -19.26 -34.38
N TRP A 251 -36.24 -18.65 -33.30
CA TRP A 251 -34.88 -18.91 -32.84
C TRP A 251 -34.68 -20.39 -32.49
N ALA A 252 -35.61 -21.02 -31.77
CA ALA A 252 -35.47 -22.43 -31.38
C ALA A 252 -35.54 -23.37 -32.60
N GLU A 253 -36.42 -23.09 -33.56
CA GLU A 253 -36.52 -23.86 -34.82
C GLU A 253 -35.19 -23.83 -35.61
N LYS A 254 -34.54 -22.67 -35.66
CA LYS A 254 -33.22 -22.49 -36.29
C LYS A 254 -32.09 -23.11 -35.47
N PHE A 255 -31.95 -22.72 -34.20
CA PHE A 255 -30.86 -23.12 -33.33
C PHE A 255 -30.82 -24.63 -33.11
N ILE A 256 -31.95 -25.28 -32.82
CA ILE A 256 -31.94 -26.72 -32.53
C ILE A 256 -31.47 -27.51 -33.75
N SER A 257 -31.95 -27.16 -34.94
CA SER A 257 -31.53 -27.78 -36.19
C SER A 257 -30.02 -27.69 -36.41
N ILE A 258 -29.42 -26.52 -36.15
CA ILE A 258 -27.98 -26.28 -36.24
C ILE A 258 -27.23 -27.03 -35.13
N SER A 259 -27.74 -27.02 -33.91
CA SER A 259 -27.14 -27.70 -32.76
C SER A 259 -27.13 -29.23 -32.95
N HIS A 260 -28.15 -29.82 -33.59
CA HIS A 260 -28.17 -31.25 -33.90
C HIS A 260 -27.09 -31.61 -34.92
N LYS A 261 -26.87 -30.78 -35.95
CA LYS A 261 -25.75 -30.95 -36.90
C LYS A 261 -24.40 -30.85 -36.19
N ALA A 262 -24.21 -29.84 -35.34
CA ALA A 262 -22.99 -29.69 -34.55
C ALA A 262 -22.77 -30.88 -33.60
N GLN A 263 -23.81 -31.37 -32.92
CA GLN A 263 -23.71 -32.54 -32.07
C GLN A 263 -23.32 -33.80 -32.84
N ALA A 264 -23.83 -34.00 -34.06
CA ALA A 264 -23.41 -35.11 -34.92
C ALA A 264 -21.92 -34.97 -35.29
N PHE A 265 -21.49 -33.78 -35.71
CA PHE A 265 -20.09 -33.48 -35.98
C PHE A 265 -19.17 -33.79 -34.79
N PHE A 266 -19.54 -33.36 -33.58
CA PHE A 266 -18.77 -33.64 -32.36
C PHE A 266 -18.72 -35.12 -31.99
N LYS A 267 -19.82 -35.85 -32.17
CA LYS A 267 -19.93 -37.27 -31.82
C LYS A 267 -19.16 -38.18 -32.77
N ASP A 268 -19.18 -37.85 -34.06
CA ASP A 268 -18.73 -38.77 -35.10
C ASP A 268 -17.38 -38.35 -35.72
N VAL A 269 -17.24 -37.08 -36.12
CA VAL A 269 -16.06 -36.59 -36.84
C VAL A 269 -14.97 -36.14 -35.87
N LEU A 270 -15.30 -35.22 -34.96
CA LEU A 270 -14.32 -34.61 -34.06
C LEU A 270 -13.82 -35.59 -32.99
N SER A 271 -14.68 -36.50 -32.53
CA SER A 271 -14.34 -37.48 -31.48
C SER A 271 -13.18 -38.39 -31.87
N GLU A 272 -13.13 -38.84 -33.13
CA GLU A 272 -12.05 -39.69 -33.65
C GLU A 272 -10.72 -38.93 -33.72
N ASP A 273 -10.73 -37.67 -34.15
CA ASP A 273 -9.54 -36.83 -34.18
C ASP A 273 -9.05 -36.46 -32.77
N VAL A 274 -9.96 -36.18 -31.83
CA VAL A 274 -9.59 -35.95 -30.43
C VAL A 274 -8.99 -37.21 -29.82
N LYS A 275 -9.58 -38.38 -30.08
CA LYS A 275 -9.07 -39.68 -29.61
C LYS A 275 -7.68 -39.97 -30.17
N LYS A 276 -7.43 -39.67 -31.45
CA LYS A 276 -6.12 -39.81 -32.10
C LYS A 276 -5.02 -38.98 -31.43
N TYR A 277 -5.37 -37.81 -30.86
CA TYR A 277 -4.42 -36.88 -30.25
C TYR A 277 -4.57 -36.75 -28.72
N GLN A 278 -5.28 -37.66 -28.07
CA GLN A 278 -5.60 -37.57 -26.64
C GLN A 278 -4.36 -37.56 -25.73
N GLU A 279 -3.28 -38.24 -26.13
CA GLU A 279 -2.02 -38.30 -25.37
C GLU A 279 -1.31 -36.95 -25.22
N VAL A 280 -1.52 -36.04 -26.19
CA VAL A 280 -0.88 -34.71 -26.19
C VAL A 280 -1.96 -33.63 -26.31
N PRO A 281 -2.51 -33.16 -25.18
CA PRO A 281 -3.52 -32.10 -25.16
C PRO A 281 -3.08 -30.87 -25.97
N GLY A 282 -4.00 -30.33 -26.77
CA GLY A 282 -3.77 -29.15 -27.62
C GLY A 282 -3.18 -29.45 -29.01
N LYS A 283 -2.60 -30.64 -29.25
CA LYS A 283 -1.97 -30.98 -30.54
C LYS A 283 -2.95 -30.89 -31.72
N LEU A 284 -4.21 -31.23 -31.50
CA LEU A 284 -5.29 -31.11 -32.47
C LEU A 284 -5.49 -29.66 -32.96
N LEU A 285 -5.63 -28.70 -32.05
CA LEU A 285 -5.84 -27.30 -32.42
C LEU A 285 -4.57 -26.63 -32.95
N GLN A 286 -3.39 -27.11 -32.56
CA GLN A 286 -2.12 -26.70 -33.18
C GLN A 286 -2.01 -27.09 -34.65
N LYS A 287 -2.72 -28.12 -35.12
CA LYS A 287 -2.81 -28.45 -36.55
C LYS A 287 -3.68 -27.49 -37.34
N VAL A 288 -4.64 -26.84 -36.68
CA VAL A 288 -5.53 -25.83 -37.28
C VAL A 288 -4.87 -24.46 -37.33
N LYS A 289 -3.93 -24.18 -36.41
CA LYS A 289 -3.22 -22.89 -36.30
C LYS A 289 -2.62 -22.36 -37.62
N PRO A 290 -1.93 -23.15 -38.46
CA PRO A 290 -1.33 -22.64 -39.70
C PRO A 290 -2.37 -22.06 -40.66
N VAL A 291 -3.51 -22.73 -40.82
CA VAL A 291 -4.61 -22.26 -41.67
C VAL A 291 -5.14 -20.93 -41.16
N LEU A 292 -5.40 -20.83 -39.86
CA LEU A 292 -5.90 -19.60 -39.25
C LEU A 292 -4.89 -18.45 -39.31
N ALA A 293 -3.59 -18.76 -39.28
CA ALA A 293 -2.54 -17.74 -39.43
C ALA A 293 -2.52 -17.15 -40.84
N ASP A 294 -2.69 -17.98 -41.88
CA ASP A 294 -2.73 -17.50 -43.26
C ASP A 294 -4.04 -16.75 -43.57
N VAL A 295 -5.18 -17.24 -43.06
CA VAL A 295 -6.44 -16.47 -43.08
C VAL A 295 -6.27 -15.12 -42.38
N GLY A 296 -5.56 -15.11 -41.25
CA GLY A 296 -5.25 -13.89 -40.51
C GLY A 296 -4.46 -12.88 -41.33
N LYS A 297 -3.45 -13.31 -42.10
CA LYS A 297 -2.67 -12.43 -42.99
C LYS A 297 -3.54 -11.77 -44.06
N ILE A 298 -4.50 -12.51 -44.63
CA ILE A 298 -5.42 -11.95 -45.62
C ILE A 298 -6.34 -10.90 -44.98
N LEU A 299 -6.87 -11.18 -43.78
CA LEU A 299 -7.70 -10.23 -43.03
C LEU A 299 -6.92 -8.95 -42.67
N VAL A 300 -5.64 -9.08 -42.31
CA VAL A 300 -4.75 -7.93 -42.07
C VAL A 300 -4.57 -7.11 -43.35
N LYS A 301 -4.25 -7.75 -44.49
CA LYS A 301 -4.08 -7.06 -45.78
C LYS A 301 -5.35 -6.30 -46.18
N ARG A 302 -6.53 -6.89 -45.94
CA ARG A 302 -7.82 -6.21 -46.15
C ARG A 302 -7.97 -4.97 -45.29
N HIS A 303 -7.61 -5.05 -44.01
CA HIS A 303 -7.65 -3.91 -43.10
C HIS A 303 -6.67 -2.81 -43.53
N GLU A 304 -5.44 -3.16 -43.91
CA GLU A 304 -4.45 -2.20 -44.41
C GLU A 304 -4.90 -1.49 -45.68
N ARG A 305 -5.52 -2.23 -46.63
CA ARG A 305 -6.12 -1.66 -47.84
C ARG A 305 -7.20 -0.65 -47.49
N TRP A 306 -8.09 -0.98 -46.56
CA TRP A 306 -9.13 -0.07 -46.09
C TRP A 306 -8.55 1.19 -45.42
N LEU A 307 -7.47 1.03 -44.65
CA LEU A 307 -6.79 2.11 -43.95
C LEU A 307 -6.06 3.08 -44.91
N LYS A 308 -5.71 2.61 -46.12
CA LYS A 308 -5.07 3.39 -47.20
C LYS A 308 -3.79 4.12 -46.76
N GLY A 309 -2.99 3.47 -45.90
CA GLY A 309 -1.73 3.99 -45.38
C GLY A 309 -1.85 5.05 -44.28
N ARG A 310 -3.07 5.43 -43.85
CA ARG A 310 -3.27 6.24 -42.64
C ARG A 310 -3.02 5.37 -41.40
N VAL A 311 -2.81 5.96 -40.22
CA VAL A 311 -2.65 5.19 -38.97
C VAL A 311 -3.99 5.19 -38.24
N TRP A 312 -4.40 4.06 -37.67
CA TRP A 312 -5.68 3.94 -36.94
C TRP A 312 -5.93 5.09 -35.95
N THR A 313 -4.91 5.46 -35.16
CA THR A 313 -4.99 6.53 -34.15
C THR A 313 -5.15 7.93 -34.73
N SER A 314 -4.85 8.14 -36.02
CA SER A 314 -5.05 9.43 -36.68
C SER A 314 -6.40 9.56 -37.39
N LEU A 315 -7.23 8.50 -37.40
CA LEU A 315 -8.60 8.57 -37.90
C LEU A 315 -9.51 9.33 -36.92
N THR A 316 -10.52 9.99 -37.48
CA THR A 316 -11.58 10.60 -36.69
C THR A 316 -12.37 9.54 -35.92
N GLU A 317 -12.96 9.93 -34.79
CA GLU A 317 -13.75 9.00 -33.99
C GLU A 317 -14.96 8.43 -34.74
N GLU A 318 -15.57 9.22 -35.63
CA GLU A 318 -16.67 8.80 -36.49
C GLU A 318 -16.24 7.73 -37.50
N GLU A 319 -15.08 7.90 -38.16
CA GLU A 319 -14.53 6.87 -39.05
C GLU A 319 -14.22 5.56 -38.30
N ARG A 320 -13.65 5.66 -37.10
CA ARG A 320 -13.35 4.50 -36.24
C ARG A 320 -14.63 3.79 -35.80
N GLU A 321 -15.64 4.54 -35.36
CA GLU A 321 -16.94 3.99 -34.96
C GLU A 321 -17.67 3.35 -36.15
N ALA A 322 -17.65 3.98 -37.32
CA ALA A 322 -18.21 3.42 -38.55
C ALA A 322 -17.56 2.10 -38.94
N TYR A 323 -16.23 2.00 -38.87
CA TYR A 323 -15.52 0.74 -39.10
C TYR A 323 -15.91 -0.35 -38.08
N CYS A 324 -15.96 0.02 -36.80
CA CYS A 324 -16.34 -0.92 -35.74
C CYS A 324 -17.81 -1.38 -35.90
N MET A 325 -18.71 -0.49 -36.32
CA MET A 325 -20.10 -0.84 -36.65
C MET A 325 -20.17 -1.83 -37.82
N LYS A 326 -19.39 -1.59 -38.88
CA LYS A 326 -19.26 -2.51 -40.02
C LYS A 326 -18.76 -3.88 -39.56
N GLU A 327 -17.72 -3.92 -38.73
CA GLU A 327 -17.16 -5.16 -38.23
C GLU A 327 -18.13 -5.94 -37.32
N VAL A 328 -18.88 -5.25 -36.47
CA VAL A 328 -19.89 -5.87 -35.59
C VAL A 328 -21.09 -6.39 -36.40
N LYS A 329 -21.52 -5.66 -37.43
CA LYS A 329 -22.54 -6.16 -38.38
C LYS A 329 -22.03 -7.39 -39.15
N ARG A 330 -20.77 -7.39 -39.58
CA ARG A 330 -20.13 -8.58 -40.17
C ARG A 330 -20.24 -9.78 -39.25
N GLN A 331 -19.95 -9.60 -37.95
CA GLN A 331 -20.10 -10.66 -36.96
C GLN A 331 -21.56 -11.10 -36.79
N GLN A 332 -22.52 -10.16 -36.83
CA GLN A 332 -23.94 -10.52 -36.80
C GLN A 332 -24.30 -11.44 -37.98
N MET A 333 -23.89 -11.09 -39.20
CA MET A 333 -24.13 -11.92 -40.39
C MET A 333 -23.43 -13.28 -40.29
N GLN A 334 -22.19 -13.31 -39.79
CA GLN A 334 -21.47 -14.56 -39.53
C GLN A 334 -22.28 -15.52 -38.62
N VAL A 335 -22.88 -15.00 -37.55
CA VAL A 335 -23.68 -15.79 -36.61
C VAL A 335 -25.03 -16.16 -37.21
N GLU A 336 -25.75 -15.20 -37.78
CA GLU A 336 -27.10 -15.42 -38.30
C GLU A 336 -27.10 -16.31 -39.54
N ASP A 337 -26.23 -16.06 -40.52
CA ASP A 337 -26.26 -16.74 -41.82
C ASP A 337 -25.38 -17.99 -41.82
N GLY A 338 -24.26 -17.96 -41.08
CA GLY A 338 -23.35 -19.10 -40.97
C GLY A 338 -22.27 -19.14 -42.03
N GLU A 339 -21.96 -17.99 -42.61
CA GLU A 339 -20.87 -17.79 -43.55
C GLU A 339 -19.68 -17.17 -42.79
N PHE A 340 -18.46 -17.68 -43.02
CA PHE A 340 -17.28 -17.15 -42.32
C PHE A 340 -16.91 -15.73 -42.77
N ASP A 341 -17.07 -15.43 -44.06
CA ASP A 341 -16.76 -14.10 -44.62
C ASP A 341 -17.92 -13.61 -45.50
N PRO A 342 -19.01 -13.12 -44.90
CA PRO A 342 -20.18 -12.67 -45.65
C PRO A 342 -19.88 -11.38 -46.41
N MET A 343 -20.39 -11.28 -47.63
CA MET A 343 -20.38 -10.04 -48.41
C MET A 343 -21.31 -9.03 -47.75
N MET A 344 -20.85 -7.78 -47.59
CA MET A 344 -21.63 -6.72 -46.94
C MET A 344 -22.10 -5.66 -47.94
N GLU A 345 -23.16 -4.96 -47.55
CA GLU A 345 -23.78 -3.86 -48.30
C GLU A 345 -22.87 -2.63 -48.43
N ASP A 346 -21.79 -2.57 -47.64
CA ASP A 346 -20.92 -1.39 -47.54
C ASP A 346 -19.79 -1.39 -48.58
N ASP A 347 -19.54 -2.53 -49.25
CA ASP A 347 -18.44 -2.75 -50.21
C ASP A 347 -18.98 -2.83 -51.65
N VAL A 348 -19.84 -1.89 -52.06
CA VAL A 348 -20.51 -1.89 -53.38
C VAL A 348 -19.65 -1.30 -54.50
N ASP A 349 -18.49 -0.73 -54.17
CA ASP A 349 -17.58 -0.18 -55.18
C ASP A 349 -16.96 -1.32 -56.01
N ASP A 350 -17.06 -1.26 -57.34
CA ASP A 350 -16.55 -2.32 -58.23
C ASP A 350 -15.07 -2.70 -57.95
N THR A 351 -14.23 -1.72 -57.58
CA THR A 351 -12.83 -1.97 -57.22
C THR A 351 -12.69 -2.73 -55.89
N GLU A 352 -13.53 -2.42 -54.91
CA GLU A 352 -13.55 -3.15 -53.64
C GLU A 352 -14.14 -4.54 -53.83
N LEU A 353 -15.18 -4.69 -54.66
CA LEU A 353 -15.76 -5.99 -55.00
C LEU A 353 -14.72 -6.94 -55.60
N GLU A 354 -13.91 -6.49 -56.58
CA GLU A 354 -12.88 -7.34 -57.19
C GLU A 354 -11.81 -7.79 -56.19
N GLU A 355 -11.22 -6.87 -55.42
CA GLU A 355 -10.15 -7.23 -54.49
C GLU A 355 -10.69 -8.00 -53.28
N TRP A 356 -11.87 -7.62 -52.76
CA TRP A 356 -12.55 -8.37 -51.71
C TRP A 356 -12.92 -9.77 -52.16
N GLN A 357 -13.40 -9.97 -53.40
CA GLN A 357 -13.70 -11.30 -53.93
C GLN A 357 -12.44 -12.17 -54.00
N ARG A 358 -11.30 -11.63 -54.46
CA ARG A 358 -10.02 -12.37 -54.45
C ARG A 358 -9.62 -12.80 -53.04
N GLU A 359 -9.79 -11.92 -52.06
CA GLU A 359 -9.50 -12.23 -50.66
C GLU A 359 -10.50 -13.23 -50.08
N HIS A 360 -11.78 -13.08 -50.38
CA HIS A 360 -12.85 -13.99 -49.96
C HIS A 360 -12.59 -15.40 -50.51
N ASP A 361 -12.33 -15.52 -51.81
CA ASP A 361 -12.03 -16.80 -52.47
C ASP A 361 -10.78 -17.45 -51.87
N ALA A 362 -9.71 -16.66 -51.62
CA ALA A 362 -8.50 -17.16 -50.97
C ALA A 362 -8.75 -17.62 -49.52
N ILE A 363 -9.55 -16.88 -48.75
CA ILE A 363 -9.96 -17.28 -47.39
C ILE A 363 -10.79 -18.56 -47.45
N MET A 364 -11.78 -18.64 -48.35
CA MET A 364 -12.63 -19.82 -48.49
C MET A 364 -11.86 -21.04 -48.98
N GLU A 365 -10.87 -20.86 -49.85
CA GLU A 365 -9.96 -21.93 -50.27
C GLU A 365 -9.18 -22.47 -49.06
N LEU A 366 -8.57 -21.60 -48.25
CA LEU A 366 -7.87 -21.99 -47.02
C LEU A 366 -8.82 -22.69 -46.03
N MET A 367 -10.01 -22.16 -45.82
CA MET A 367 -10.99 -22.67 -44.85
C MET A 367 -11.57 -24.04 -45.25
N ASN A 368 -11.78 -24.28 -46.56
CA ASN A 368 -12.31 -25.53 -47.09
C ASN A 368 -11.24 -26.57 -47.41
N SER A 369 -9.97 -26.16 -47.51
CA SER A 369 -8.87 -27.10 -47.71
C SER A 369 -8.78 -28.10 -46.54
N PRO A 370 -8.64 -29.41 -46.82
CA PRO A 370 -8.50 -30.41 -45.77
C PRO A 370 -7.13 -30.25 -45.07
N ILE A 371 -7.12 -30.40 -43.75
CA ILE A 371 -5.88 -30.33 -42.96
C ILE A 371 -5.27 -31.73 -42.87
N ASP A 372 -3.99 -31.85 -43.23
CA ASP A 372 -3.26 -33.10 -43.10
C ASP A 372 -3.32 -33.70 -41.69
N GLY A 373 -3.92 -34.89 -41.61
CA GLY A 373 -4.05 -35.68 -40.40
C GLY A 373 -5.34 -35.48 -39.62
N LEU A 374 -6.25 -34.61 -40.08
CA LEU A 374 -7.59 -34.39 -39.51
C LEU A 374 -8.66 -34.77 -40.54
N HIS A 375 -9.83 -35.20 -40.08
CA HIS A 375 -10.94 -35.55 -40.96
C HIS A 375 -11.86 -34.36 -41.26
N PHE A 376 -11.88 -33.35 -40.38
CA PHE A 376 -12.69 -32.15 -40.56
C PHE A 376 -11.92 -31.01 -41.26
N THR A 377 -12.67 -30.11 -41.88
CA THR A 377 -12.14 -28.85 -42.43
C THR A 377 -12.16 -27.72 -41.41
N THR A 378 -11.34 -26.68 -41.59
CA THR A 378 -11.32 -25.53 -40.69
C THR A 378 -12.69 -24.82 -40.65
N LEU A 379 -13.39 -24.76 -41.78
CA LEU A 379 -14.74 -24.21 -41.86
C LEU A 379 -15.74 -24.99 -41.00
N GLU A 380 -15.72 -26.32 -41.06
CA GLU A 380 -16.57 -27.16 -40.22
C GLU A 380 -16.30 -26.94 -38.74
N LEU A 381 -15.03 -26.83 -38.34
CA LEU A 381 -14.66 -26.54 -36.96
C LEU A 381 -15.24 -25.20 -36.50
N TRP A 382 -15.06 -24.12 -37.28
CA TRP A 382 -15.60 -22.80 -36.95
C TRP A 382 -17.14 -22.84 -36.88
N LEU A 383 -17.79 -23.45 -37.87
CA LEU A 383 -19.24 -23.52 -38.01
C LEU A 383 -19.88 -24.25 -36.81
N HIS A 384 -19.31 -25.39 -36.43
CA HIS A 384 -19.89 -26.27 -35.40
C HIS A 384 -19.41 -25.94 -33.99
N ALA A 385 -18.18 -25.45 -33.79
CA ALA A 385 -17.63 -25.22 -32.46
C ALA A 385 -17.75 -23.78 -31.97
N MET A 386 -17.67 -22.78 -32.87
CA MET A 386 -17.78 -21.36 -32.50
C MET A 386 -19.16 -20.80 -32.85
N ARG A 387 -19.53 -20.79 -34.14
CA ARG A 387 -20.77 -20.16 -34.60
C ARG A 387 -22.01 -20.79 -33.97
N CYS A 388 -22.02 -22.11 -33.75
CA CYS A 388 -23.11 -22.77 -33.02
C CYS A 388 -23.27 -22.25 -31.58
N GLU A 389 -22.16 -21.97 -30.89
CA GLU A 389 -22.14 -21.44 -29.53
C GLU A 389 -22.58 -19.97 -29.48
N GLU A 390 -22.15 -19.19 -30.46
CA GLU A 390 -22.57 -17.78 -30.59
C GLU A 390 -24.07 -17.67 -30.94
N LEU A 391 -24.59 -18.59 -31.76
CA LEU A 391 -26.01 -18.68 -32.09
C LEU A 391 -26.88 -19.17 -30.91
N GLU A 392 -26.34 -19.95 -29.98
CA GLU A 392 -26.99 -20.24 -28.70
C GLU A 392 -27.33 -18.93 -27.96
N THR A 393 -26.42 -17.96 -28.05
CA THR A 393 -26.52 -16.62 -27.48
C THR A 393 -26.89 -15.53 -28.50
N GLU A 394 -27.66 -15.85 -29.55
CA GLU A 394 -28.01 -14.94 -30.67
C GLU A 394 -28.53 -13.55 -30.23
N HIS A 395 -29.26 -13.46 -29.11
CA HIS A 395 -29.79 -12.20 -28.57
C HIS A 395 -28.75 -11.08 -28.38
N ILE A 396 -27.48 -11.44 -28.24
CA ILE A 396 -26.35 -10.51 -28.12
C ILE A 396 -26.09 -9.79 -29.45
N TYR A 397 -26.24 -10.48 -30.58
CA TYR A 397 -25.94 -9.95 -31.91
C TYR A 397 -27.15 -9.27 -32.55
N THR A 398 -28.36 -9.78 -32.29
CA THR A 398 -29.59 -9.21 -32.83
C THR A 398 -29.96 -7.87 -32.17
N SER A 399 -29.63 -7.68 -30.89
CA SER A 399 -29.99 -6.46 -30.14
C SER A 399 -29.13 -5.25 -30.55
N ALA A 400 -29.77 -4.19 -31.02
CA ALA A 400 -29.09 -2.95 -31.41
C ALA A 400 -28.30 -2.31 -30.26
N ARG A 401 -28.84 -2.34 -29.03
CA ARG A 401 -28.15 -1.86 -27.83
C ARG A 401 -26.84 -2.59 -27.61
N VAL A 402 -26.88 -3.92 -27.68
CA VAL A 402 -25.72 -4.76 -27.38
C VAL A 402 -24.66 -4.62 -28.47
N ARG A 403 -25.07 -4.46 -29.74
CA ARG A 403 -24.16 -4.08 -30.82
C ARG A 403 -23.44 -2.76 -30.54
N ALA A 404 -24.13 -1.75 -30.01
CA ALA A 404 -23.48 -0.48 -29.64
C ALA A 404 -22.41 -0.67 -28.53
N VAL A 405 -22.64 -1.58 -27.57
CA VAL A 405 -21.63 -1.94 -26.56
C VAL A 405 -20.46 -2.71 -27.18
N GLN A 406 -20.72 -3.64 -28.12
CA GLN A 406 -19.67 -4.32 -28.88
C GLN A 406 -18.81 -3.32 -29.66
N VAL A 407 -19.44 -2.36 -30.34
CA VAL A 407 -18.75 -1.30 -31.08
C VAL A 407 -17.82 -0.50 -30.18
N ALA A 408 -18.29 -0.10 -29.00
CA ALA A 408 -17.45 0.60 -28.02
C ALA A 408 -16.25 -0.26 -27.55
N ALA A 409 -16.46 -1.56 -27.32
CA ALA A 409 -15.39 -2.49 -26.96
C ALA A 409 -14.36 -2.66 -28.10
N ARG A 410 -14.80 -2.78 -29.37
CA ARG A 410 -13.90 -2.84 -30.54
C ARG A 410 -13.09 -1.57 -30.70
N LYS A 411 -13.73 -0.41 -30.58
CA LYS A 411 -13.07 0.91 -30.66
C LYS A 411 -11.94 0.99 -29.62
N LYS A 412 -12.21 0.63 -28.36
CA LYS A 412 -11.21 0.63 -27.29
C LYS A 412 -10.07 -0.39 -27.52
N LEU A 413 -10.39 -1.57 -28.05
CA LEU A 413 -9.39 -2.59 -28.40
C LEU A 413 -8.40 -2.05 -29.42
N TYR A 414 -8.88 -1.51 -30.54
CA TYR A 414 -8.01 -0.99 -31.61
C TYR A 414 -7.30 0.32 -31.26
N ASP A 415 -7.79 1.06 -30.25
CA ASP A 415 -7.08 2.22 -29.72
C ASP A 415 -5.78 1.83 -29.00
N THR A 416 -5.71 0.61 -28.44
CA THR A 416 -4.57 0.15 -27.63
C THR A 416 -3.72 -0.90 -28.33
N THR A 417 -4.33 -1.74 -29.17
CA THR A 417 -3.68 -2.90 -29.79
C THR A 417 -3.80 -2.83 -31.30
N SER A 418 -2.70 -3.12 -32.01
CA SER A 418 -2.70 -3.11 -33.47
C SER A 418 -3.57 -4.24 -34.03
N TYR A 419 -4.14 -4.04 -35.23
CA TYR A 419 -5.02 -5.04 -35.84
C TYR A 419 -4.31 -6.39 -36.07
N GLU A 420 -3.03 -6.38 -36.44
CA GLU A 420 -2.20 -7.59 -36.57
C GLU A 420 -2.11 -8.40 -35.27
N GLU A 421 -1.79 -7.72 -34.16
CA GLU A 421 -1.68 -8.35 -32.85
C GLU A 421 -3.03 -8.89 -32.38
N VAL A 422 -4.14 -8.18 -32.68
CA VAL A 422 -5.49 -8.66 -32.39
C VAL A 422 -5.77 -9.97 -33.13
N ILE A 423 -5.54 -10.01 -34.45
CA ILE A 423 -5.78 -11.20 -35.26
C ILE A 423 -4.89 -12.36 -34.79
N GLN A 424 -3.60 -12.13 -34.55
CA GLN A 424 -2.71 -13.15 -34.01
C GLN A 424 -3.18 -13.66 -32.65
N ALA A 425 -3.62 -12.77 -31.76
CA ALA A 425 -4.14 -13.16 -30.45
C ALA A 425 -5.45 -13.97 -30.57
N VAL A 426 -6.32 -13.68 -31.53
CA VAL A 426 -7.51 -14.50 -31.82
C VAL A 426 -7.10 -15.89 -32.30
N VAL A 427 -6.13 -15.99 -33.22
CA VAL A 427 -5.57 -17.26 -33.67
C VAL A 427 -5.03 -18.07 -32.49
N GLU A 428 -4.30 -17.43 -31.56
CA GLU A 428 -3.80 -18.10 -30.36
C GLU A 428 -4.90 -18.51 -29.38
N SER A 429 -5.97 -17.73 -29.27
CA SER A 429 -7.12 -18.05 -28.41
C SER A 429 -7.79 -19.37 -28.83
N ILE A 430 -7.85 -19.64 -30.13
CA ILE A 430 -8.38 -20.89 -30.71
C ILE A 430 -7.33 -21.99 -30.62
N ALA A 431 -6.10 -21.73 -31.06
CA ALA A 431 -5.04 -22.74 -31.15
C ALA A 431 -4.64 -23.33 -29.79
N ARG A 432 -4.79 -22.57 -28.69
CA ARG A 432 -4.57 -23.04 -27.31
C ARG A 432 -5.84 -23.55 -26.61
N GLY A 433 -6.99 -23.50 -27.29
CA GLY A 433 -8.27 -23.87 -26.70
C GLY A 433 -8.33 -25.33 -26.22
N THR A 434 -9.44 -25.69 -25.59
CA THR A 434 -9.74 -27.06 -25.16
C THR A 434 -11.04 -27.52 -25.80
N LEU A 435 -11.07 -28.74 -26.32
CA LEU A 435 -12.28 -29.33 -26.89
C LEU A 435 -12.98 -30.19 -25.85
N ASP A 436 -14.22 -29.84 -25.53
CA ASP A 436 -15.08 -30.64 -24.64
C ASP A 436 -16.06 -31.45 -25.48
N LEU A 437 -15.80 -32.76 -25.61
CA LEU A 437 -16.63 -33.70 -26.37
C LEU A 437 -18.04 -33.85 -25.79
N GLY A 438 -18.20 -33.78 -24.47
CA GLY A 438 -19.51 -33.99 -23.82
C GLY A 438 -20.43 -32.79 -24.01
N ALA A 439 -19.90 -31.59 -23.75
CA ALA A 439 -20.64 -30.36 -23.95
C ALA A 439 -20.81 -30.00 -25.44
N GLY A 440 -19.89 -30.42 -26.30
CA GLY A 440 -19.92 -30.10 -27.74
C GLY A 440 -19.49 -28.67 -28.01
N VAL A 441 -18.42 -28.22 -27.35
CA VAL A 441 -17.91 -26.84 -27.43
C VAL A 441 -16.39 -26.80 -27.54
N LEU A 442 -15.90 -25.82 -28.31
CA LEU A 442 -14.52 -25.35 -28.19
C LEU A 442 -14.48 -24.29 -27.09
N ARG A 443 -13.74 -24.56 -26.01
CA ARG A 443 -13.42 -23.59 -24.97
C ARG A 443 -12.17 -22.81 -25.39
N PRO A 444 -12.26 -21.50 -25.66
CA PRO A 444 -11.09 -20.69 -26.03
C PRO A 444 -10.09 -20.55 -24.89
N HIS A 445 -8.87 -20.15 -25.22
CA HIS A 445 -7.95 -19.59 -24.24
C HIS A 445 -8.27 -18.11 -24.02
N PHE A 446 -8.63 -17.76 -22.78
CA PHE A 446 -9.13 -16.43 -22.41
C PHE A 446 -7.99 -15.41 -22.27
N ASN A 447 -7.32 -15.08 -23.39
CA ASN A 447 -6.39 -13.96 -23.43
C ASN A 447 -7.14 -12.62 -23.35
N GLU A 448 -6.39 -11.52 -23.18
CA GLU A 448 -6.97 -10.19 -23.02
C GLU A 448 -7.80 -9.77 -24.25
N VAL A 449 -7.28 -10.00 -25.45
CA VAL A 449 -7.99 -9.69 -26.71
C VAL A 449 -9.30 -10.45 -26.83
N TRP A 450 -9.34 -11.75 -26.53
CA TRP A 450 -10.56 -12.55 -26.54
C TRP A 450 -11.58 -12.00 -25.54
N CYS A 451 -11.12 -11.59 -24.35
CA CYS A 451 -11.99 -10.98 -23.34
C CYS A 451 -12.56 -9.64 -23.83
N GLN A 452 -11.78 -8.81 -24.52
CA GLN A 452 -12.23 -7.53 -25.09
C GLN A 452 -13.26 -7.74 -26.22
N LEU A 453 -12.99 -8.68 -27.13
CA LEU A 453 -13.91 -9.01 -28.23
C LEU A 453 -15.25 -9.57 -27.72
N ASN A 454 -15.22 -10.32 -26.60
CA ASN A 454 -16.40 -10.93 -25.98
C ASN A 454 -16.96 -10.12 -24.80
N TYR A 455 -16.53 -8.86 -24.63
CA TYR A 455 -16.93 -8.02 -23.50
C TYR A 455 -18.45 -7.90 -23.37
N ALA A 456 -19.16 -7.68 -24.48
CA ALA A 456 -20.62 -7.55 -24.47
C ALA A 456 -21.36 -8.81 -23.99
N LYS A 457 -20.76 -10.00 -24.18
CA LYS A 457 -21.35 -11.27 -23.75
C LYS A 457 -21.18 -11.50 -22.26
N PHE A 458 -19.98 -11.28 -21.73
CA PHE A 458 -19.64 -11.68 -20.36
C PHE A 458 -19.52 -10.54 -19.36
N GLY A 459 -19.45 -9.29 -19.82
CA GLY A 459 -19.18 -8.11 -19.00
C GLY A 459 -20.23 -7.01 -19.04
N SER A 460 -21.29 -7.17 -19.85
CA SER A 460 -22.36 -6.17 -20.02
C SER A 460 -23.72 -6.70 -19.59
N SER A 461 -24.74 -5.83 -19.54
CA SER A 461 -26.09 -6.15 -19.10
C SER A 461 -26.94 -6.98 -20.08
N THR A 462 -26.34 -8.00 -20.68
CA THR A 462 -27.00 -9.01 -21.53
C THR A 462 -27.58 -10.16 -20.72
N ILE A 463 -27.46 -10.12 -19.39
CA ILE A 463 -27.75 -11.26 -18.52
C ILE A 463 -29.20 -11.25 -18.04
N THR A 464 -29.87 -12.40 -18.17
CA THR A 464 -31.15 -12.70 -17.55
C THR A 464 -31.02 -13.85 -16.55
N GLN A 465 -31.90 -13.87 -15.56
CA GLN A 465 -31.96 -14.91 -14.54
C GLN A 465 -33.41 -15.32 -14.30
N HIS A 466 -33.70 -16.58 -14.59
CA HIS A 466 -34.97 -17.23 -14.28
C HIS A 466 -34.79 -18.18 -13.11
N THR A 467 -35.58 -17.94 -12.06
CA THR A 467 -35.66 -18.78 -10.87
C THR A 467 -37.12 -19.10 -10.60
N THR A 468 -37.36 -19.99 -9.63
CA THR A 468 -38.70 -20.23 -9.09
C THR A 468 -39.41 -18.94 -8.65
N THR A 469 -38.67 -17.97 -8.11
CA THR A 469 -39.23 -16.74 -7.54
C THR A 469 -39.48 -15.65 -8.58
N SER A 470 -38.54 -15.45 -9.49
CA SER A 470 -38.59 -14.33 -10.44
C SER A 470 -37.89 -14.63 -11.75
N ARG A 471 -38.42 -14.03 -12.83
CA ARG A 471 -37.78 -13.89 -14.14
C ARG A 471 -37.30 -12.43 -14.25
N ARG A 472 -35.98 -12.20 -14.22
CA ARG A 472 -35.41 -10.84 -14.13
C ARG A 472 -34.27 -10.63 -15.13
N GLN A 473 -34.07 -9.37 -15.53
CA GLN A 473 -32.94 -8.93 -16.35
C GLN A 473 -31.99 -8.09 -15.48
N LEU A 474 -30.68 -8.35 -15.56
CA LEU A 474 -29.67 -7.59 -14.82
C LEU A 474 -29.16 -6.43 -15.67
N LEU A 475 -29.62 -5.21 -15.35
CA LEU A 475 -29.33 -4.00 -16.11
C LEU A 475 -27.96 -3.38 -15.83
N PHE A 476 -27.44 -3.46 -14.61
CA PHE A 476 -26.17 -2.81 -14.21
C PHE A 476 -25.07 -3.83 -13.93
N PHE A 477 -25.17 -5.01 -14.55
CA PHE A 477 -24.08 -5.99 -14.47
C PHE A 477 -22.87 -5.47 -15.24
N HIS A 478 -21.69 -5.59 -14.64
CA HIS A 478 -20.48 -4.99 -15.15
C HIS A 478 -19.26 -5.85 -14.80
N ALA A 479 -18.39 -6.08 -15.77
CA ALA A 479 -17.06 -6.64 -15.52
C ALA A 479 -16.04 -5.52 -15.29
N GLY A 480 -15.50 -5.44 -14.07
CA GLY A 480 -14.55 -4.37 -13.72
C GLY A 480 -13.20 -4.47 -14.45
N SER A 481 -12.79 -5.68 -14.82
CA SER A 481 -11.57 -5.93 -15.59
C SER A 481 -11.72 -7.13 -16.53
N LEU A 482 -10.76 -7.30 -17.44
CA LEU A 482 -10.71 -8.46 -18.33
C LEU A 482 -10.51 -9.79 -17.59
N LYS A 483 -9.91 -9.78 -16.39
CA LYS A 483 -9.80 -10.98 -15.54
C LYS A 483 -11.17 -11.44 -15.01
N ASP A 484 -12.09 -10.50 -14.79
CA ASP A 484 -13.47 -10.82 -14.42
C ASP A 484 -14.21 -11.54 -15.55
N ILE A 485 -13.97 -11.10 -16.80
CA ILE A 485 -14.50 -11.75 -18.01
C ILE A 485 -13.92 -13.16 -18.15
N ALA A 486 -12.61 -13.32 -17.97
CA ALA A 486 -11.97 -14.64 -18.02
C ALA A 486 -12.53 -15.59 -16.95
N ALA A 487 -12.80 -15.10 -15.74
CA ALA A 487 -13.42 -15.86 -14.66
C ALA A 487 -14.87 -16.25 -15.00
N THR A 488 -15.66 -15.28 -15.50
CA THR A 488 -17.06 -15.47 -15.89
C THR A 488 -17.18 -16.46 -17.06
N ALA A 489 -16.32 -16.34 -18.07
CA ALA A 489 -16.24 -17.27 -19.19
C ALA A 489 -15.77 -18.67 -18.75
N THR A 490 -14.78 -18.75 -17.86
CA THR A 490 -14.34 -20.02 -17.25
C THR A 490 -15.50 -20.73 -16.58
N LEU A 491 -16.27 -20.03 -15.75
CA LEU A 491 -17.42 -20.60 -15.09
C LEU A 491 -18.51 -20.99 -16.08
N TYR A 492 -18.81 -20.14 -17.07
CA TYR A 492 -19.80 -20.42 -18.11
C TYR A 492 -19.49 -21.70 -18.89
N TYR A 493 -18.28 -21.83 -19.45
CA TYR A 493 -17.91 -23.03 -20.22
C TYR A 493 -17.79 -24.28 -19.34
N ALA A 494 -17.30 -24.16 -18.10
CA ALA A 494 -17.15 -25.30 -17.20
C ALA A 494 -18.48 -25.80 -16.62
N THR A 495 -19.51 -24.95 -16.57
CA THR A 495 -20.86 -25.31 -16.08
C THR A 495 -21.85 -25.61 -17.19
N LYS A 496 -21.39 -25.67 -18.46
CA LYS A 496 -22.26 -26.11 -19.57
C LYS A 496 -22.73 -27.56 -19.39
N PRO A 497 -23.92 -27.90 -19.92
CA PRO A 497 -24.47 -29.26 -19.83
C PRO A 497 -23.49 -30.31 -20.37
N LEU A 498 -23.35 -31.40 -19.63
CA LEU A 498 -22.47 -32.54 -19.93
C LEU A 498 -20.97 -32.20 -20.03
N SER A 499 -20.51 -31.09 -19.43
CA SER A 499 -19.08 -30.76 -19.41
C SER A 499 -18.26 -31.74 -18.57
N ASN A 500 -17.01 -31.96 -18.97
CA ASN A 500 -16.03 -32.76 -18.22
C ASN A 500 -15.73 -32.20 -16.80
N SER A 501 -16.06 -30.94 -16.53
CA SER A 501 -15.81 -30.30 -15.23
C SER A 501 -16.90 -30.60 -14.19
N LEU A 502 -18.03 -31.18 -14.60
CA LEU A 502 -19.16 -31.55 -13.73
C LEU A 502 -19.23 -33.07 -13.56
N ASP A 503 -19.38 -33.53 -12.31
CA ASP A 503 -19.48 -34.96 -12.00
C ASP A 503 -20.95 -35.40 -11.89
N TYR A 504 -21.43 -36.11 -12.91
CA TYR A 504 -22.81 -36.61 -12.99
C TYR A 504 -23.02 -37.98 -12.29
N ALA A 505 -22.02 -38.53 -11.60
CA ALA A 505 -22.12 -39.86 -10.98
C ALA A 505 -23.12 -39.91 -9.82
N SER A 506 -23.22 -38.83 -9.03
CA SER A 506 -24.17 -38.72 -7.91
C SER A 506 -24.54 -37.25 -7.64
N PRO A 507 -25.69 -36.98 -7.01
CA PRO A 507 -26.06 -35.64 -6.56
C PRO A 507 -25.00 -34.94 -5.71
N TYR A 508 -24.33 -35.67 -4.81
CA TYR A 508 -23.27 -35.13 -3.96
C TYR A 508 -22.05 -34.70 -4.76
N LYS A 509 -21.55 -35.55 -5.67
CA LYS A 509 -20.40 -35.20 -6.51
C LYS A 509 -20.72 -34.09 -7.51
N TYR A 510 -21.95 -34.04 -8.03
CA TYR A 510 -22.43 -32.93 -8.86
C TYR A 510 -22.39 -31.62 -8.08
N ARG A 511 -22.87 -31.63 -6.83
CA ARG A 511 -22.79 -30.46 -5.93
C ARG A 511 -21.34 -30.07 -5.64
N ARG A 512 -20.46 -31.02 -5.33
CA ARG A 512 -19.03 -30.72 -5.04
C ARG A 512 -18.32 -30.10 -6.23
N SER A 513 -18.44 -30.69 -7.42
CA SER A 513 -17.83 -30.14 -8.65
C SER A 513 -18.34 -28.73 -8.95
N LEU A 514 -19.66 -28.49 -8.88
CA LEU A 514 -20.23 -27.16 -9.09
C LEU A 514 -19.76 -26.14 -8.05
N ILE A 515 -19.71 -26.51 -6.77
CA ILE A 515 -19.23 -25.63 -5.69
C ILE A 515 -17.75 -25.28 -5.89
N THR A 516 -16.90 -26.24 -6.26
CA THR A 516 -15.49 -25.98 -6.55
C THR A 516 -15.33 -24.97 -7.68
N LEU A 517 -16.09 -25.11 -8.77
CA LEU A 517 -16.08 -24.14 -9.87
C LEU A 517 -16.55 -22.74 -9.41
N CYS A 518 -17.62 -22.66 -8.61
CA CYS A 518 -18.13 -21.40 -8.09
C CYS A 518 -17.15 -20.73 -7.11
N SER A 519 -16.46 -21.52 -6.29
CA SER A 519 -15.42 -21.04 -5.37
C SER A 519 -14.24 -20.45 -6.14
N ASN A 520 -13.78 -21.14 -7.19
CA ASN A 520 -12.70 -20.63 -8.04
C ASN A 520 -13.06 -19.28 -8.67
N TYR A 521 -14.26 -19.19 -9.25
CA TYR A 521 -14.80 -17.92 -9.76
C TYR A 521 -14.80 -16.83 -8.67
N GLY A 522 -15.26 -17.16 -7.46
CA GLY A 522 -15.28 -16.23 -6.34
C GLY A 522 -13.90 -15.68 -5.96
N VAL A 523 -12.87 -16.54 -5.92
CA VAL A 523 -11.49 -16.12 -5.63
C VAL A 523 -10.95 -15.19 -6.73
N GLU A 524 -11.23 -15.46 -8.00
CA GLU A 524 -10.82 -14.61 -9.13
C GLU A 524 -11.54 -13.24 -9.10
N THR A 525 -12.81 -13.22 -8.71
CA THR A 525 -13.56 -11.96 -8.48
C THR A 525 -12.99 -11.18 -7.28
N ALA A 526 -12.60 -11.85 -6.19
CA ALA A 526 -11.95 -11.20 -5.05
C ALA A 526 -10.60 -10.59 -5.44
N TYR A 527 -9.77 -11.32 -6.20
CA TYR A 527 -8.54 -10.78 -6.77
C TYR A 527 -8.82 -9.52 -7.61
N THR A 528 -9.82 -9.57 -8.48
CA THR A 528 -10.21 -8.43 -9.33
C THR A 528 -10.67 -7.23 -8.50
N THR A 529 -11.35 -7.49 -7.37
CA THR A 529 -11.79 -6.44 -6.44
C THR A 529 -10.61 -5.76 -5.74
N GLN A 530 -9.61 -6.54 -5.29
CA GLN A 530 -8.44 -6.02 -4.60
C GLN A 530 -7.42 -5.36 -5.54
N ARG A 531 -7.27 -5.87 -6.77
CA ARG A 531 -6.23 -5.47 -7.73
C ARG A 531 -6.07 -3.96 -7.94
N PRO A 532 -7.11 -3.17 -8.26
CA PRO A 532 -6.90 -1.76 -8.61
C PRO A 532 -6.32 -0.94 -7.46
N LEU A 533 -6.77 -1.18 -6.22
CA LEU A 533 -6.28 -0.44 -5.05
C LEU A 533 -4.91 -0.96 -4.58
N LEU A 534 -4.77 -2.28 -4.40
CA LEU A 534 -3.54 -2.86 -3.86
C LEU A 534 -2.35 -2.72 -4.81
N ARG A 535 -2.57 -2.73 -6.13
CA ARG A 535 -1.48 -2.48 -7.08
C ARG A 535 -0.98 -1.04 -7.00
N SER A 536 -1.89 -0.08 -6.87
CA SER A 536 -1.53 1.33 -6.68
C SER A 536 -0.84 1.57 -5.34
N ALA A 537 -1.28 0.92 -4.26
CA ALA A 537 -0.61 0.96 -2.96
C ALA A 537 0.83 0.39 -3.05
N ALA A 538 1.02 -0.75 -3.73
CA ALA A 538 2.35 -1.31 -3.95
C ALA A 538 3.27 -0.37 -4.76
N ASN A 539 2.72 0.32 -5.77
CA ASN A 539 3.46 1.31 -6.54
C ASN A 539 3.83 2.54 -5.69
N LEU A 540 2.95 3.01 -4.80
CA LEU A 540 3.21 4.09 -3.84
C LEU A 540 4.30 3.72 -2.83
N ALA A 541 4.22 2.54 -2.24
CA ALA A 541 5.26 2.03 -1.33
C ALA A 541 6.61 1.93 -2.04
N ARG A 542 6.61 1.40 -3.28
CA ARG A 542 7.83 1.33 -4.09
C ARG A 542 8.39 2.72 -4.41
N ALA A 543 7.54 3.69 -4.74
CA ALA A 543 7.97 5.06 -4.99
C ALA A 543 8.68 5.65 -3.77
N GLU A 544 8.11 5.51 -2.57
CA GLU A 544 8.71 6.03 -1.34
C GLU A 544 10.08 5.39 -1.03
N ASP A 545 10.21 4.07 -1.18
CA ASP A 545 11.50 3.38 -1.00
C ASP A 545 12.59 3.93 -1.95
N LEU A 546 12.22 4.18 -3.22
CA LEU A 546 13.15 4.73 -4.22
C LEU A 546 13.49 6.20 -3.93
N ILE A 547 12.53 7.01 -3.51
CA ILE A 547 12.75 8.40 -3.10
C ILE A 547 13.73 8.44 -1.92
N HIS A 548 13.51 7.62 -0.89
CA HIS A 548 14.40 7.54 0.27
C HIS A 548 15.85 7.20 -0.13
N ALA A 549 16.04 6.23 -1.03
CA ALA A 549 17.36 5.84 -1.51
C ALA A 549 18.07 6.98 -2.28
N VAL A 550 17.34 7.67 -3.18
CA VAL A 550 17.88 8.78 -3.97
C VAL A 550 18.23 9.98 -3.10
N VAL A 551 17.38 10.31 -2.13
CA VAL A 551 17.61 11.40 -1.17
C VAL A 551 18.79 11.11 -0.26
N THR A 552 18.90 9.87 0.23
CA THR A 552 20.04 9.45 1.07
C THR A 552 21.36 9.54 0.28
N ALA A 553 21.35 9.12 -0.99
CA ALA A 553 22.51 9.26 -1.87
C ALA A 553 22.90 10.74 -2.11
N ALA A 554 21.91 11.63 -2.22
CA ALA A 554 22.14 13.07 -2.37
C ALA A 554 22.73 13.74 -1.12
N ALA A 555 22.47 13.20 0.07
CA ALA A 555 22.93 13.76 1.34
C ALA A 555 24.42 13.48 1.63
N GLN A 556 24.94 12.32 1.20
CA GLN A 556 26.30 11.85 1.52
C GLN A 556 27.42 12.87 1.24
N PRO A 557 27.46 13.56 0.06
CA PRO A 557 28.53 14.50 -0.23
C PRO A 557 28.56 15.72 0.70
N PHE A 558 27.42 16.10 1.29
CA PHE A 558 27.37 17.19 2.27
C PHE A 558 28.09 16.78 3.55
N GLY A 559 27.82 15.57 4.05
CA GLY A 559 28.50 15.03 5.22
C GLY A 559 30.00 14.88 5.02
N GLU A 560 30.45 14.49 3.82
CA GLU A 560 31.88 14.43 3.48
C GLU A 560 32.54 15.82 3.58
N ARG A 561 31.92 16.86 3.01
CA ARG A 561 32.43 18.24 3.06
C ARG A 561 32.42 18.81 4.47
N ARG A 562 31.33 18.63 5.22
CA ARG A 562 31.20 19.12 6.60
C ARG A 562 32.24 18.48 7.52
N ARG A 563 32.44 17.15 7.41
CA ARG A 563 33.48 16.44 8.18
C ARG A 563 34.88 16.91 7.80
N ALA A 564 35.15 17.21 6.53
CA ALA A 564 36.42 17.78 6.11
C ALA A 564 36.65 19.18 6.72
N ALA A 565 35.69 20.09 6.58
CA ALA A 565 35.78 21.44 7.16
C ALA A 565 35.90 21.43 8.69
N THR A 566 35.19 20.52 9.37
CA THR A 566 35.29 20.35 10.83
C THR A 566 36.68 19.87 11.24
N ARG A 567 37.28 18.94 10.48
CA ARG A 567 38.66 18.48 10.72
C ARG A 567 39.67 19.62 10.54
N ASP A 568 39.49 20.44 9.51
CA ASP A 568 40.38 21.57 9.24
C ASP A 568 40.30 22.62 10.37
N LEU A 569 39.10 23.05 10.73
CA LEU A 569 38.87 23.99 11.85
C LEU A 569 39.37 23.43 13.19
N HIS A 570 39.18 22.13 13.43
CA HIS A 570 39.68 21.48 14.64
C HIS A 570 41.20 21.53 14.71
N MET A 571 41.88 21.25 13.59
CA MET A 571 43.34 21.29 13.49
C MET A 571 43.90 22.70 13.77
N GLU A 572 43.24 23.73 13.23
CA GLU A 572 43.60 25.13 13.46
C GLU A 572 43.45 25.52 14.94
N PHE A 573 42.33 25.14 15.56
CA PHE A 573 42.07 25.45 16.97
C PHE A 573 43.00 24.66 17.90
N GLN A 574 43.17 23.36 17.67
CA GLN A 574 43.99 22.49 18.51
C GLN A 574 45.46 22.94 18.54
N ARG A 575 45.94 23.58 17.47
CA ARG A 575 47.28 24.18 17.42
C ARG A 575 47.46 25.30 18.45
N LEU A 576 46.41 26.04 18.78
CA LEU A 576 46.42 27.20 19.69
C LEU A 576 45.91 26.87 21.10
N ALA A 577 45.09 25.83 21.22
CA ALA A 577 44.43 25.44 22.47
C ALA A 577 45.36 24.66 23.43
N VAL A 578 44.91 24.52 24.68
CA VAL A 578 45.62 23.73 25.69
C VAL A 578 45.48 22.24 25.39
N PRO A 579 46.57 21.48 25.17
CA PRO A 579 46.51 20.07 24.78
C PRO A 579 46.07 19.16 25.94
N VAL A 580 45.50 18.01 25.59
CA VAL A 580 45.37 16.85 26.51
C VAL A 580 46.59 15.96 26.27
N GLU A 581 47.60 16.06 27.14
CA GLU A 581 48.95 15.53 26.88
C GLU A 581 49.06 14.01 27.03
N ARG A 582 48.39 13.45 28.05
CA ARG A 582 48.47 12.04 28.40
C ARG A 582 47.07 11.48 28.43
N VAL A 583 46.87 10.34 27.79
CA VAL A 583 45.66 9.53 27.88
C VAL A 583 46.09 8.08 28.09
N ILE A 584 45.87 7.54 29.28
CA ILE A 584 46.32 6.21 29.66
C ILE A 584 45.12 5.41 30.16
N VAL A 585 44.95 4.20 29.62
CA VAL A 585 43.95 3.25 30.11
C VAL A 585 44.62 2.34 31.13
N ALA A 586 44.08 2.31 32.34
CA ALA A 586 44.58 1.58 33.49
C ALA A 586 43.50 0.67 34.10
N ASN A 587 43.93 -0.26 34.97
CA ASN A 587 43.00 -1.04 35.79
C ASN A 587 42.35 -0.15 36.87
N PRO A 588 41.08 -0.39 37.25
CA PRO A 588 40.49 0.26 38.41
C PRO A 588 41.21 -0.18 39.70
N VAL A 589 41.40 0.77 40.61
CA VAL A 589 42.08 0.54 41.90
C VAL A 589 41.01 0.24 42.94
N SER A 590 41.19 -0.84 43.69
CA SER A 590 40.26 -1.23 44.75
C SER A 590 40.18 -0.13 45.81
N ALA A 591 38.96 0.32 46.12
CA ALA A 591 38.69 1.19 47.27
C ALA A 591 38.72 0.43 48.61
N LEU A 592 38.73 -0.92 48.59
CA LEU A 592 38.84 -1.74 49.79
C LEU A 592 40.28 -1.72 50.29
N LEU A 593 40.45 -1.27 51.54
CA LEU A 593 41.74 -1.23 52.23
C LEU A 593 41.99 -2.54 52.97
N GLU A 594 43.23 -3.01 52.91
CA GLU A 594 43.69 -4.08 53.80
C GLU A 594 43.72 -3.59 55.25
N SER A 595 43.46 -4.48 56.20
CA SER A 595 43.49 -4.14 57.62
C SER A 595 44.88 -3.62 58.03
N GLY A 596 44.99 -2.30 58.24
CA GLY A 596 46.22 -1.60 58.61
C GLY A 596 46.73 -0.58 57.58
N ALA A 597 46.16 -0.53 56.38
CA ALA A 597 46.53 0.46 55.37
C ALA A 597 45.99 1.86 55.70
N ASP A 598 46.79 2.89 55.44
CA ASP A 598 46.43 4.29 55.65
C ASP A 598 45.45 4.75 54.56
N PRO A 599 44.26 5.30 54.90
CA PRO A 599 43.31 5.81 53.92
C PRO A 599 43.82 7.00 53.09
N ASP A 600 44.87 7.71 53.53
CA ASP A 600 45.39 8.89 52.84
C ASP A 600 46.31 8.54 51.65
N GLU A 601 46.83 7.31 51.59
CA GLU A 601 47.65 6.87 50.47
C GLU A 601 46.76 6.55 49.25
N LYS A 602 46.91 7.34 48.17
CA LYS A 602 46.45 6.99 46.82
C LYS A 602 47.65 6.67 45.89
N PRO A 603 48.55 5.70 46.18
CA PRO A 603 49.85 5.65 45.53
C PRO A 603 49.87 4.83 44.23
N VAL A 604 48.73 4.32 43.74
CA VAL A 604 48.69 3.43 42.59
C VAL A 604 47.81 4.00 41.50
N GLU A 605 48.37 4.82 40.62
CA GLU A 605 47.82 4.92 39.26
C GLU A 605 48.26 3.66 38.53
N GLY A 606 47.31 2.76 38.25
CA GLY A 606 47.60 1.43 37.71
C GLY A 606 48.41 1.47 36.42
N GLU A 607 49.30 0.48 36.24
CA GLU A 607 50.08 0.34 35.01
C GLU A 607 49.15 0.18 33.78
N LYS A 608 49.64 0.66 32.62
CA LYS A 608 48.93 0.65 31.35
C LYS A 608 48.38 -0.74 31.02
N VAL A 609 47.14 -0.77 30.52
CA VAL A 609 46.44 -1.99 30.13
C VAL A 609 46.60 -2.28 28.62
N ASN A 610 46.89 -3.53 28.27
CA ASN A 610 47.01 -3.99 26.87
C ASN A 610 45.67 -4.45 26.26
N MET A 611 44.66 -4.75 27.10
CA MET A 611 43.36 -5.25 26.66
C MET A 611 42.21 -4.80 27.57
N TRP A 612 41.08 -4.45 26.95
CA TRP A 612 39.85 -4.06 27.63
C TRP A 612 38.73 -5.05 27.26
N PRO A 613 38.35 -5.97 28.17
CA PRO A 613 37.24 -6.88 27.94
C PRO A 613 35.89 -6.15 27.78
N LEU A 614 35.01 -6.64 26.90
CA LEU A 614 33.60 -6.20 26.92
C LEU A 614 32.96 -6.58 28.27
N GLY A 615 32.20 -5.66 28.85
CA GLY A 615 31.57 -5.84 30.16
C GLY A 615 32.49 -5.58 31.35
N ALA A 616 33.68 -5.00 31.14
CA ALA A 616 34.62 -4.63 32.20
C ALA A 616 34.73 -3.11 32.37
N LYS A 617 35.05 -2.70 33.61
CA LYS A 617 35.46 -1.32 33.92
C LYS A 617 36.96 -1.11 33.74
N ARG A 618 37.33 0.05 33.22
CA ARG A 618 38.71 0.57 33.21
C ARG A 618 38.74 2.03 33.63
N VAL A 619 39.90 2.46 34.11
CA VAL A 619 40.16 3.86 34.44
C VAL A 619 40.87 4.52 33.28
N VAL A 620 40.35 5.65 32.82
CA VAL A 620 41.03 6.51 31.85
C VAL A 620 41.64 7.68 32.61
N LEU A 621 42.97 7.72 32.63
CA LEU A 621 43.77 8.81 33.15
C LEU A 621 43.99 9.82 32.03
N TYR A 622 43.72 11.08 32.28
CA TYR A 622 44.02 12.18 31.37
C TYR A 622 44.92 13.21 32.05
N LYS A 623 45.55 14.09 31.27
CA LYS A 623 46.24 15.26 31.82
C LYS A 623 45.83 16.48 31.02
N TRP A 624 45.06 17.37 31.63
CA TRP A 624 44.55 18.57 30.98
C TRP A 624 44.85 19.81 31.82
N SER A 625 45.88 20.55 31.41
CA SER A 625 46.38 21.75 32.12
C SER A 625 45.57 23.01 31.80
N ALA A 626 44.24 22.89 31.71
CA ALA A 626 43.38 24.04 31.50
C ALA A 626 43.29 24.90 32.78
N PRO A 627 43.12 26.23 32.66
CA PRO A 627 43.11 27.15 33.81
C PRO A 627 42.09 26.77 34.90
N ASN A 628 40.91 26.30 34.48
CA ASN A 628 39.86 25.86 35.40
C ASN A 628 40.23 24.58 36.17
N VAL A 629 41.01 23.67 35.56
CA VAL A 629 41.50 22.46 36.22
C VAL A 629 42.56 22.80 37.26
N GLU A 630 43.49 23.69 36.94
CA GLU A 630 44.50 24.15 37.91
C GLU A 630 43.84 24.87 39.08
N LYS A 631 42.85 25.73 38.80
CA LYS A 631 42.06 26.41 39.82
C LYS A 631 41.26 25.43 40.68
N LEU A 632 40.73 24.34 40.09
CA LEU A 632 40.06 23.27 40.83
C LEU A 632 41.03 22.58 41.78
N LYS A 633 42.20 22.18 41.25
CA LYS A 633 43.25 21.50 42.03
C LYS A 633 43.64 22.35 43.24
N ALA A 634 43.98 23.62 43.03
CA ALA A 634 44.33 24.54 44.10
C ALA A 634 43.23 24.69 45.17
N MET A 635 41.99 24.89 44.73
CA MET A 635 40.85 25.12 45.63
C MET A 635 40.47 23.88 46.45
N GLU A 636 40.50 22.68 45.85
CA GLU A 636 40.30 21.42 46.57
C GLU A 636 41.49 21.07 47.47
N SER A 637 42.73 21.38 47.10
CA SER A 637 43.88 21.15 47.99
C SER A 637 43.88 22.07 49.21
N ASP A 638 43.42 23.32 49.06
CA ASP A 638 43.24 24.24 50.21
C ASP A 638 42.05 23.88 51.12
N ALA A 639 41.18 22.97 50.67
CA ALA A 639 40.10 22.40 51.49
C ALA A 639 40.55 21.15 52.26
N ALA A 640 41.74 20.61 51.98
CA ALA A 640 42.28 19.47 52.72
C ALA A 640 42.64 19.87 54.16
N PRO A 641 42.39 19.03 55.18
CA PRO A 641 42.37 19.48 56.56
C PRO A 641 43.78 19.71 57.11
N ALA A 642 44.20 20.97 57.22
CA ALA A 642 45.31 21.37 58.09
C ALA A 642 44.77 21.62 59.52
N VAL A 643 44.50 20.52 60.26
CA VAL A 643 44.52 20.43 61.74
C VAL A 643 43.61 21.37 62.57
N SER A 644 42.75 22.24 62.01
CA SER A 644 41.91 23.14 62.83
C SER A 644 40.47 23.36 62.32
N GLY A 645 39.50 22.62 62.89
CA GLY A 645 38.22 23.14 63.40
C GLY A 645 37.11 23.68 62.47
N SER A 646 37.30 23.86 61.17
CA SER A 646 36.22 24.33 60.26
C SER A 646 36.40 23.74 58.86
N SER A 647 35.99 22.50 58.65
CA SER A 647 36.50 21.67 57.55
C SER A 647 35.82 21.82 56.18
N LEU A 648 34.66 22.47 56.04
CA LEU A 648 34.04 22.77 54.74
C LEU A 648 32.88 23.75 54.93
N THR A 649 32.81 24.82 54.12
CA THR A 649 31.65 25.72 54.07
C THR A 649 30.77 25.40 52.86
N ALA A 650 29.46 25.63 53.00
CA ALA A 650 28.51 25.44 51.89
C ALA A 650 28.85 26.32 50.68
N GLU A 651 29.35 27.53 50.92
CA GLU A 651 29.86 28.44 49.87
C GLU A 651 30.99 27.79 49.09
N ARG A 652 31.99 27.24 49.78
CA ARG A 652 33.15 26.62 49.13
C ARG A 652 32.78 25.32 48.39
N LEU A 653 31.86 24.53 48.94
CA LEU A 653 31.32 23.37 48.24
C LEU A 653 30.60 23.77 46.93
N ARG A 654 29.82 24.86 46.97
CA ARG A 654 29.13 25.40 45.80
C ARG A 654 30.13 25.92 44.75
N GLU A 655 31.15 26.66 45.18
CA GLU A 655 32.22 27.12 44.28
C GLU A 655 32.94 25.95 43.62
N ILE A 656 33.28 24.88 44.36
CA ILE A 656 33.85 23.65 43.78
C ILE A 656 32.92 23.05 42.73
N GLN A 657 31.63 22.90 43.05
CA GLN A 657 30.67 22.33 42.11
C GLN A 657 30.50 23.18 40.84
N GLU A 658 30.44 24.51 40.98
CA GLU A 658 30.38 25.43 39.84
C GLU A 658 31.65 25.35 39.00
N LEU A 659 32.83 25.27 39.63
CA LEU A 659 34.09 25.13 38.92
C LEU A 659 34.18 23.81 38.14
N LYS A 660 33.70 22.70 38.73
CA LYS A 660 33.62 21.41 38.05
C LYS A 660 32.73 21.41 36.80
N ARG A 661 31.76 22.32 36.73
CA ARG A 661 30.81 22.45 35.61
C ARG A 661 31.31 23.36 34.49
N ARG A 662 32.35 24.18 34.71
CA ARG A 662 32.91 25.12 33.72
C ARG A 662 33.62 24.43 32.55
N GLY A 663 34.15 23.24 32.76
CA GLY A 663 34.67 22.39 31.70
C GLY A 663 34.22 20.95 31.87
N PHE A 664 34.37 20.16 30.82
CA PHE A 664 34.11 18.72 30.86
C PHE A 664 34.91 18.00 29.78
N LEU A 665 35.01 16.68 29.92
CA LEU A 665 35.58 15.81 28.91
C LEU A 665 34.54 14.83 28.36
N GLU A 666 34.70 14.46 27.10
CA GLU A 666 33.96 13.40 26.42
C GLU A 666 34.93 12.27 26.10
N VAL A 667 34.53 11.03 26.39
CA VAL A 667 35.37 9.85 26.16
C VAL A 667 34.67 8.87 25.23
N SER A 668 35.35 8.51 24.13
CA SER A 668 34.86 7.55 23.13
C SER A 668 35.89 6.50 22.79
N LEU A 669 35.44 5.36 22.26
CA LEU A 669 36.30 4.31 21.69
C LEU A 669 36.26 4.36 20.18
N TRP A 670 37.45 4.28 19.59
CA TRP A 670 37.66 4.22 18.15
C TRP A 670 38.36 2.91 17.81
N ARG A 671 37.77 2.17 16.87
CA ARG A 671 38.23 0.87 16.39
C ARG A 671 39.09 1.04 15.14
N ARG A 672 40.15 0.25 15.02
CA ARG A 672 40.91 0.15 13.77
C ARG A 672 40.19 -0.74 12.77
N VAL A 673 40.10 -0.30 11.53
CA VAL A 673 39.48 -1.05 10.43
C VAL A 673 40.54 -1.75 9.59
N THR A 674 40.35 -3.05 9.36
CA THR A 674 41.26 -3.82 8.50
C THR A 674 41.08 -3.47 7.02
N ALA A 675 42.13 -3.67 6.23
CA ALA A 675 42.05 -3.47 4.77
C ALA A 675 40.98 -4.34 4.09
N GLN A 676 40.64 -5.51 4.67
CA GLN A 676 39.58 -6.39 4.15
C GLN A 676 38.19 -5.79 4.38
N GLU A 677 37.89 -5.35 5.60
CA GLU A 677 36.62 -4.69 5.94
C GLU A 677 36.42 -3.42 5.10
N ARG A 678 37.49 -2.62 4.92
CA ARG A 678 37.44 -1.43 4.07
C ARG A 678 37.06 -1.75 2.62
N LYS A 679 37.64 -2.81 2.05
CA LYS A 679 37.29 -3.26 0.69
C LYS A 679 35.83 -3.72 0.61
N GLN A 680 35.37 -4.52 1.56
CA GLN A 680 33.98 -5.00 1.61
C GLN A 680 32.98 -3.84 1.72
N ARG A 681 33.26 -2.84 2.57
CA ARG A 681 32.42 -1.65 2.71
C ARG A 681 32.38 -0.83 1.42
N ASN A 682 33.53 -0.62 0.79
CA ASN A 682 33.59 0.08 -0.50
C ASN A 682 32.76 -0.64 -1.57
N GLU A 683 32.83 -1.97 -1.64
CA GLU A 683 32.03 -2.77 -2.58
C GLU A 683 30.52 -2.62 -2.32
N ILE A 684 30.09 -2.64 -1.05
CA ILE A 684 28.68 -2.42 -0.68
C ILE A 684 28.21 -1.01 -1.07
N VAL A 685 29.03 0.00 -0.82
CA VAL A 685 28.71 1.40 -1.19
C VAL A 685 28.63 1.56 -2.71
N GLU A 686 29.56 0.97 -3.45
CA GLU A 686 29.56 1.00 -4.92
C GLU A 686 28.33 0.28 -5.49
N ALA A 687 27.96 -0.88 -4.95
CA ALA A 687 26.77 -1.61 -5.35
C ALA A 687 25.49 -0.79 -5.12
N LYS A 688 25.38 -0.13 -3.96
CA LYS A 688 24.25 0.79 -3.67
C LYS A 688 24.21 1.98 -4.63
N LYS A 689 25.37 2.57 -4.95
CA LYS A 689 25.46 3.68 -5.93
C LYS A 689 24.99 3.23 -7.31
N LYS A 690 25.47 2.09 -7.82
CA LYS A 690 25.02 1.51 -9.09
C LYS A 690 23.50 1.28 -9.12
N GLN A 691 22.94 0.76 -8.03
CA GLN A 691 21.49 0.56 -7.93
C GLN A 691 20.72 1.89 -8.00
N VAL A 692 21.19 2.94 -7.31
CA VAL A 692 20.57 4.27 -7.36
C VAL A 692 20.68 4.88 -8.74
N GLU A 693 21.84 4.78 -9.39
CA GLU A 693 22.07 5.29 -10.75
C GLU A 693 21.15 4.61 -11.78
N GLU A 694 20.96 3.30 -11.69
CA GLU A 694 20.03 2.56 -12.55
C GLU A 694 18.59 3.03 -12.35
N VAL A 695 18.15 3.13 -11.09
CA VAL A 695 16.79 3.58 -10.75
C VAL A 695 16.52 5.00 -11.24
N VAL A 696 17.47 5.92 -11.02
CA VAL A 696 17.37 7.31 -11.47
C VAL A 696 17.30 7.39 -12.99
N ARG A 697 18.00 6.50 -13.70
CA ARG A 697 17.91 6.39 -15.16
C ARG A 697 16.56 5.85 -15.63
N THR A 698 15.97 4.88 -14.92
CA THR A 698 14.67 4.29 -15.29
C THR A 698 13.50 5.24 -15.05
N VAL A 699 13.54 6.05 -13.98
CA VAL A 699 12.43 6.93 -13.58
C VAL A 699 12.89 8.39 -13.52
N PRO A 700 12.65 9.20 -14.59
CA PRO A 700 13.21 10.56 -14.71
C PRO A 700 12.85 11.53 -13.58
N SER A 701 11.66 11.38 -12.98
CA SER A 701 11.24 12.23 -11.86
C SER A 701 12.17 12.09 -10.65
N LEU A 702 12.81 10.93 -10.46
CA LEU A 702 13.79 10.72 -9.40
C LEU A 702 15.08 11.51 -9.62
N ALA A 703 15.51 11.71 -10.88
CA ALA A 703 16.65 12.58 -11.20
C ALA A 703 16.37 14.03 -10.79
N HIS A 704 15.13 14.49 -10.98
CA HIS A 704 14.71 15.82 -10.54
C HIS A 704 14.65 15.90 -9.00
N LEU A 705 14.19 14.84 -8.34
CA LEU A 705 14.20 14.76 -6.87
C LEU A 705 15.62 14.76 -6.28
N HIS A 706 16.61 14.20 -6.98
CA HIS A 706 18.01 14.29 -6.58
C HIS A 706 18.51 15.76 -6.57
N GLN A 707 18.18 16.53 -7.61
CA GLN A 707 18.49 17.96 -7.68
C GLN A 707 17.76 18.74 -6.58
N TYR A 708 16.47 18.44 -6.38
CA TYR A 708 15.68 19.02 -5.30
C TYR A 708 16.32 18.79 -3.93
N ALA A 709 16.64 17.53 -3.59
CA ALA A 709 17.26 17.17 -2.31
C ALA A 709 18.60 17.90 -2.12
N THR A 710 19.43 17.94 -3.15
CA THR A 710 20.71 18.68 -3.12
C THR A 710 20.49 20.18 -2.84
N SER A 711 19.49 20.80 -3.49
CA SER A 711 19.17 22.21 -3.28
C SER A 711 18.55 22.50 -1.91
N LEU A 712 17.79 21.55 -1.35
CA LEU A 712 17.21 21.70 -0.03
C LEU A 712 18.30 21.54 1.04
N TYR A 713 19.17 20.54 0.92
CA TYR A 713 20.27 20.36 1.86
C TYR A 713 21.21 21.56 1.88
N SER A 714 21.54 22.17 0.73
CA SER A 714 22.38 23.38 0.71
C SER A 714 21.73 24.62 1.36
N ARG A 715 20.41 24.58 1.61
CA ARG A 715 19.67 25.59 2.37
C ARG A 715 19.58 25.24 3.86
N ILE A 716 19.20 24.00 4.20
CA ILE A 716 18.88 23.57 5.57
C ILE A 716 20.14 23.22 6.37
N GLU A 717 21.24 22.85 5.70
CA GLU A 717 22.51 22.51 6.35
C GLU A 717 23.03 23.65 7.23
N GLU A 718 23.46 23.30 8.44
CA GLU A 718 24.21 24.21 9.31
C GLU A 718 25.60 24.48 8.71
N ARG A 719 25.79 25.68 8.15
CA ARG A 719 27.01 26.07 7.45
C ARG A 719 28.20 26.15 8.40
N VAL A 720 29.28 25.47 8.03
CA VAL A 720 30.59 25.58 8.66
C VAL A 720 31.46 26.51 7.79
N ALA A 721 31.65 27.76 8.24
CA ALA A 721 32.30 28.80 7.44
C ALA A 721 33.83 28.66 7.40
N PHE A 722 34.43 28.87 6.22
CA PHE A 722 35.87 29.03 6.03
C PHE A 722 36.26 30.51 6.23
N PRO A 723 37.36 30.82 6.94
CA PRO A 723 37.92 32.16 6.89
C PRO A 723 38.46 32.43 5.49
N THR A 724 37.77 33.28 4.73
CA THR A 724 38.19 33.66 3.37
C THR A 724 39.22 34.79 3.45
N GLU A 725 40.42 34.49 3.95
CA GLU A 725 41.58 35.40 3.90
C GLU A 725 42.84 34.64 3.48
N THR A 726 42.90 34.22 2.22
CA THR A 726 44.12 34.18 1.38
C THR A 726 43.79 33.58 0.01
N SER A 727 43.41 34.43 -0.94
CA SER A 727 43.42 34.06 -2.36
C SER A 727 43.70 35.31 -3.19
N THR A 728 44.92 35.83 -3.09
CA THR A 728 45.52 36.52 -4.23
C THR A 728 45.88 35.46 -5.25
N VAL A 729 45.10 35.47 -6.33
CA VAL A 729 45.37 34.81 -7.60
C VAL A 729 46.74 35.26 -8.11
N THR A 730 47.71 34.36 -8.09
CA THR A 730 48.80 34.37 -9.07
C THR A 730 48.83 32.99 -9.71
N ASP A 731 48.41 32.97 -10.97
CA ASP A 731 48.69 31.92 -11.93
C ASP A 731 50.17 31.51 -11.86
N THR A 732 50.44 30.27 -11.47
CA THR A 732 51.63 29.58 -11.94
C THR A 732 51.39 28.08 -11.94
N THR A 733 51.13 27.59 -13.16
CA THR A 733 51.40 26.24 -13.63
C THR A 733 52.74 25.71 -13.11
N ASN A 734 52.70 24.69 -12.26
CA ASN A 734 53.63 23.56 -12.14
C ASN A 734 53.73 23.08 -10.68
N MET A 735 53.02 22.02 -10.34
CA MET A 735 53.49 20.87 -9.55
C MET A 735 52.35 19.86 -9.45
N LYS A 736 52.30 18.98 -10.45
CA LYS A 736 51.82 17.62 -10.25
C LYS A 736 52.95 16.87 -9.55
N GLU A 737 52.58 15.98 -8.64
CA GLU A 737 53.43 15.12 -7.79
C GLU A 737 53.67 15.69 -6.38
N GLU A 738 53.43 14.82 -5.38
CA GLU A 738 53.58 15.02 -3.93
C GLU A 738 52.41 15.69 -3.18
N THR A 739 51.33 14.93 -2.95
CA THR A 739 50.60 14.85 -1.65
C THR A 739 49.53 13.75 -1.70
N ASN A 740 49.95 12.50 -1.93
CA ASN A 740 49.15 11.30 -1.66
C ASN A 740 49.67 10.64 -0.37
N LYS A 741 49.61 11.34 0.77
CA LYS A 741 49.57 10.67 2.07
C LYS A 741 48.10 10.60 2.48
N PRO A 742 47.42 9.45 2.33
CA PRO A 742 46.13 9.28 2.98
C PRO A 742 46.41 9.42 4.49
N LEU A 743 45.86 10.47 5.09
CA LEU A 743 45.96 10.74 6.52
C LEU A 743 45.67 9.44 7.30
N GLU A 744 46.58 9.07 8.19
CA GLU A 744 46.50 7.89 9.07
C GLU A 744 45.18 7.84 9.88
N ASP A 745 44.47 8.96 10.02
CA ASP A 745 43.15 9.02 10.66
C ASP A 745 42.03 8.32 9.88
N SER A 746 42.22 8.02 8.58
CA SER A 746 41.21 7.25 7.82
C SER A 746 41.14 5.75 8.17
N GLU A 747 42.01 5.25 9.06
CA GLU A 747 42.00 3.85 9.52
C GLU A 747 41.12 3.61 10.76
N TRP A 748 40.72 4.67 11.47
CA TRP A 748 39.99 4.56 12.74
C TRP A 748 38.53 4.96 12.58
N GLU A 749 37.63 4.11 13.04
CA GLU A 749 36.18 4.29 13.00
C GLU A 749 35.64 4.41 14.43
N PHE A 750 34.70 5.33 14.65
CA PHE A 750 33.99 5.42 15.93
C PHE A 750 33.21 4.15 16.22
N ALA A 751 33.28 3.66 17.46
CA ALA A 751 32.55 2.46 17.87
C ALA A 751 31.53 2.74 18.98
N VAL A 752 31.94 3.39 20.07
CA VAL A 752 31.03 3.64 21.20
C VAL A 752 31.41 4.91 21.96
N LEU A 753 30.39 5.59 22.49
CA LEU A 753 30.54 6.69 23.43
C LEU A 753 30.46 6.14 24.85
N LEU A 754 31.53 6.33 25.63
CA LEU A 754 31.60 5.86 27.01
C LEU A 754 31.05 6.89 27.99
N ASP A 755 31.41 8.16 27.81
CA ASP A 755 30.92 9.24 28.65
C ASP A 755 30.75 10.53 27.83
N ASP A 756 29.58 11.13 27.95
CA ASP A 756 29.22 12.41 27.33
C ASP A 756 29.80 13.61 28.10
N ARG A 757 29.92 13.52 29.44
CA ARG A 757 30.17 14.68 30.33
C ARG A 757 30.93 14.27 31.60
N VAL A 758 32.22 13.99 31.45
CA VAL A 758 33.13 13.84 32.59
C VAL A 758 33.40 15.22 33.20
N LEU A 759 32.96 15.46 34.43
CA LEU A 759 33.24 16.71 35.15
C LEU A 759 34.72 16.85 35.49
N LEU A 760 35.19 18.10 35.63
CA LEU A 760 36.57 18.34 36.06
C LEU A 760 36.82 17.71 37.44
N ASN A 761 37.98 17.12 37.62
CA ASN A 761 38.42 16.48 38.87
C ASN A 761 39.89 16.81 39.13
N LYS A 762 40.31 16.83 40.40
CA LYS A 762 41.73 17.01 40.75
C LYS A 762 42.59 15.79 40.37
N GLU A 763 41.95 14.63 40.32
CA GLU A 763 42.56 13.30 40.13
C GLU A 763 42.82 12.98 38.65
N GLU A 764 42.20 13.74 37.74
CA GLU A 764 42.30 13.55 36.29
C GLU A 764 42.09 12.09 35.83
N SER A 765 41.15 11.39 36.48
CA SER A 765 40.83 9.98 36.21
C SER A 765 39.33 9.71 36.19
N VAL A 766 38.88 8.78 35.35
CA VAL A 766 37.46 8.39 35.30
C VAL A 766 37.32 6.88 35.12
N GLU A 767 36.48 6.26 35.95
CA GLU A 767 36.05 4.88 35.77
C GLU A 767 34.96 4.80 34.70
N LEU A 768 35.20 4.00 33.66
CA LEU A 768 34.27 3.81 32.55
C LEU A 768 33.98 2.33 32.36
N TYR A 769 32.71 2.00 32.21
CA TYR A 769 32.24 0.67 31.85
C TYR A 769 32.09 0.56 30.33
N LEU A 770 32.75 -0.45 29.73
CA LEU A 770 32.58 -0.77 28.31
C LEU A 770 31.40 -1.75 28.15
N PRO A 771 30.28 -1.35 27.52
CA PRO A 771 29.13 -2.22 27.32
C PRO A 771 29.41 -3.37 26.34
N TYR A 772 28.52 -4.35 26.29
CA TYR A 772 28.55 -5.43 25.29
C TYR A 772 28.04 -4.98 23.92
N ARG A 773 27.16 -3.98 23.91
CA ARG A 773 26.47 -3.47 22.73
C ARG A 773 26.69 -1.98 22.58
N ASP A 774 26.68 -1.52 21.34
CA ASP A 774 26.62 -0.10 21.03
C ASP A 774 25.19 0.45 21.23
N ALA A 775 25.01 1.75 20.99
CA ALA A 775 23.71 2.41 21.13
C ALA A 775 22.70 2.05 20.02
N ASN A 776 23.13 1.41 18.93
CA ASN A 776 22.24 0.91 17.88
C ASN A 776 21.72 -0.50 18.20
N GLY A 777 22.23 -1.13 19.26
CA GLY A 777 21.89 -2.49 19.68
C GLY A 777 22.79 -3.57 19.07
N GLU A 778 23.80 -3.17 18.29
CA GLU A 778 24.77 -4.07 17.67
C GLU A 778 25.81 -4.54 18.69
N LEU A 779 26.31 -5.76 18.51
CA LEU A 779 27.41 -6.29 19.33
C LEU A 779 28.72 -5.61 18.92
N LEU A 780 29.50 -5.16 19.90
CA LEU A 780 30.80 -4.55 19.61
C LEU A 780 31.79 -5.60 19.08
N ALA A 781 32.51 -5.21 18.02
CA ALA A 781 33.48 -6.08 17.36
C ALA A 781 34.77 -6.23 18.16
N GLN A 782 35.49 -7.34 17.94
CA GLN A 782 36.84 -7.50 18.45
C GLN A 782 37.89 -6.71 17.63
N GLY A 783 39.08 -6.52 18.21
CA GLY A 783 40.25 -5.98 17.50
C GLY A 783 40.97 -4.87 18.25
N GLU A 784 41.70 -4.04 17.51
CA GLU A 784 42.44 -2.90 18.04
C GLU A 784 41.51 -1.69 18.25
N TYR A 785 41.60 -1.09 19.43
CA TYR A 785 40.89 0.11 19.82
C TYR A 785 41.84 1.13 20.44
N ARG A 786 41.48 2.41 20.33
CA ARG A 786 42.08 3.50 21.11
C ARG A 786 40.98 4.34 21.77
N ALA A 787 41.25 4.84 22.96
CA ALA A 787 40.38 5.80 23.62
C ALA A 787 40.68 7.21 23.09
N LEU A 788 39.63 7.91 22.67
CA LEU A 788 39.65 9.31 22.29
C LEU A 788 39.06 10.13 23.43
N VAL A 789 39.81 11.13 23.89
CA VAL A 789 39.36 12.10 24.89
C VAL A 789 39.24 13.47 24.22
N ARG A 790 38.04 14.05 24.24
CA ARG A 790 37.80 15.45 23.86
C ARG A 790 37.59 16.27 25.11
N ALA A 791 38.21 17.44 25.21
CA ALA A 791 38.06 18.34 26.33
C ALA A 791 37.45 19.67 25.87
N PHE A 792 36.40 20.09 26.58
CA PHE A 792 35.62 21.29 26.30
C PHE A 792 35.67 22.22 27.51
N ASP A 793 36.13 23.44 27.27
CA ASP A 793 36.08 24.54 28.22
C ASP A 793 34.94 25.48 27.79
N LEU A 794 33.93 25.67 28.64
CA LEU A 794 32.73 26.44 28.30
C LEU A 794 33.00 27.95 28.20
N GLU A 795 34.11 28.44 28.76
CA GLU A 795 34.50 29.83 28.57
C GLU A 795 35.07 30.08 27.18
N ALA A 796 35.84 29.12 26.63
CA ALA A 796 36.39 29.23 25.28
C ALA A 796 35.41 28.78 24.19
N ASN A 797 34.54 27.81 24.46
CA ASN A 797 33.56 27.27 23.52
C ASN A 797 32.16 27.15 24.16
N PRO A 798 31.41 28.25 24.32
CA PRO A 798 30.15 28.27 25.07
C PRO A 798 29.02 27.46 24.42
N ASN A 799 28.98 27.41 23.08
CA ASN A 799 27.93 26.73 22.32
C ASN A 799 28.30 25.28 21.95
N LEU A 800 29.46 24.79 22.39
CA LEU A 800 29.92 23.42 22.18
C LEU A 800 30.07 23.05 20.71
N HIS A 801 30.60 23.96 19.90
CA HIS A 801 30.90 23.65 18.51
C HIS A 801 31.92 22.48 18.43
N PRO A 802 31.68 21.43 17.63
CA PRO A 802 32.47 20.19 17.68
C PRO A 802 33.93 20.38 17.27
N ALA A 803 34.25 21.39 16.45
CA ALA A 803 35.63 21.69 16.05
C ALA A 803 36.47 22.30 17.19
N TYR A 804 35.87 23.07 18.10
CA TYR A 804 36.60 23.82 19.13
C TYR A 804 36.71 23.01 20.43
N CYS A 805 37.49 21.93 20.35
CA CYS A 805 37.83 21.08 21.50
C CYS A 805 39.32 20.76 21.48
N SER A 806 39.87 20.43 22.65
CA SER A 806 41.21 19.84 22.74
C SER A 806 41.10 18.32 22.72
N VAL A 807 41.98 17.65 21.99
CA VAL A 807 41.89 16.21 21.74
C VAL A 807 43.18 15.52 22.17
N GLY A 808 43.03 14.34 22.79
CA GLY A 808 44.11 13.41 23.11
C GLY A 808 43.71 11.97 22.81
N TYR A 809 44.68 11.14 22.42
CA TYR A 809 44.48 9.73 22.09
C TYR A 809 45.28 8.85 23.05
N SER A 810 44.70 7.74 23.47
CA SER A 810 45.48 6.67 24.11
C SER A 810 46.30 5.89 23.10
N GLU A 811 47.28 5.15 23.60
CA GLU A 811 47.85 4.04 22.83
C GLU A 811 46.80 2.95 22.54
N SER A 812 47.05 2.13 21.52
CA SER A 812 46.18 1.03 21.12
C SER A 812 46.14 -0.08 22.19
N PHE A 813 44.97 -0.67 22.37
CA PHE A 813 44.70 -1.85 23.19
C PHE A 813 43.70 -2.76 22.48
N HIS A 814 43.62 -4.03 22.87
CA HIS A 814 42.69 -4.99 22.26
C HIS A 814 41.36 -5.08 23.01
N VAL A 815 40.25 -5.18 22.27
CA VAL A 815 38.91 -5.43 22.82
C VAL A 815 38.38 -6.76 22.31
N PHE A 816 37.74 -7.53 23.19
CA PHE A 816 37.06 -8.80 22.87
C PHE A 816 36.08 -9.20 23.99
N ASP A 817 35.13 -10.08 23.69
CA ASP A 817 34.22 -10.64 24.69
C ASP A 817 34.93 -11.79 25.44
N ALA A 818 35.21 -11.59 26.72
CA ALA A 818 35.89 -12.57 27.56
C ALA A 818 34.99 -13.73 28.03
N LEU A 819 33.67 -13.59 27.95
CA LEU A 819 32.73 -14.57 28.50
C LEU A 819 32.92 -15.99 27.95
N PRO A 820 33.07 -16.24 26.63
CA PRO A 820 33.25 -17.60 26.12
C PRO A 820 34.49 -18.29 26.68
N GLN A 821 35.60 -17.53 26.83
CA GLN A 821 36.85 -18.04 27.38
C GLN A 821 36.69 -18.36 28.88
N LEU A 822 36.07 -17.46 29.64
CA LEU A 822 35.85 -17.60 31.08
C LEU A 822 34.86 -18.73 31.41
N ILE A 823 33.81 -18.89 30.60
CA ILE A 823 32.86 -20.02 30.71
C ILE A 823 33.61 -21.34 30.47
N ALA A 824 34.37 -21.44 29.38
CA ALA A 824 35.14 -22.64 29.08
C ALA A 824 36.16 -22.95 30.18
N GLN A 825 36.80 -21.94 30.76
CA GLN A 825 37.77 -22.09 31.83
C GLN A 825 37.13 -22.58 33.14
N PHE A 826 36.01 -21.99 33.56
CA PHE A 826 35.36 -22.32 34.83
C PHE A 826 34.73 -23.72 34.79
N PHE A 827 34.00 -24.04 33.72
CA PHE A 827 33.32 -25.33 33.54
C PHE A 827 34.21 -26.41 32.89
N ARG A 828 35.49 -26.11 32.59
CA ARG A 828 36.50 -27.02 32.04
C ARG A 828 36.10 -27.69 30.72
N VAL A 829 35.64 -26.88 29.78
CA VAL A 829 35.25 -27.33 28.43
C VAL A 829 36.50 -27.37 27.53
N LYS A 830 36.69 -28.46 26.77
CA LYS A 830 37.97 -28.76 26.09
C LYS A 830 38.26 -27.87 24.87
N ASP A 831 37.26 -27.22 24.29
CA ASP A 831 37.40 -26.27 23.18
C ASP A 831 36.66 -24.95 23.46
N ALA A 832 37.40 -23.85 23.51
CA ALA A 832 36.93 -22.56 24.04
C ALA A 832 35.88 -21.83 23.18
N THR A 833 35.70 -22.17 21.91
CA THR A 833 34.84 -21.39 20.99
C THR A 833 33.60 -22.12 20.48
N ALA A 834 33.62 -23.45 20.35
CA ALA A 834 32.49 -24.22 19.82
C ALA A 834 31.59 -24.83 20.92
N GLU A 835 32.16 -25.24 22.05
CA GLU A 835 31.43 -25.92 23.13
C GLU A 835 31.07 -25.02 24.32
N ALA A 836 31.57 -23.78 24.39
CA ALA A 836 31.13 -22.82 25.41
C ALA A 836 29.62 -22.50 25.30
N ALA A 837 29.07 -22.57 24.07
CA ALA A 837 27.62 -22.51 23.82
C ALA A 837 26.86 -23.77 24.31
N GLY A 838 27.57 -24.86 24.64
CA GLY A 838 26.99 -26.10 25.17
C GLY A 838 26.71 -26.07 26.66
N VAL A 839 27.25 -25.11 27.42
CA VAL A 839 26.94 -24.94 28.84
C VAL A 839 25.59 -24.25 28.97
N THR A 840 24.53 -25.04 29.15
CA THR A 840 23.15 -24.55 29.24
C THR A 840 22.73 -24.18 30.66
N HIS A 841 23.29 -24.86 31.66
CA HIS A 841 22.92 -24.71 33.07
C HIS A 841 24.15 -24.56 33.97
N ILE A 842 24.00 -23.77 35.03
CA ILE A 842 24.99 -23.59 36.08
C ILE A 842 24.43 -24.20 37.38
N PRO A 843 25.12 -25.20 37.97
CA PRO A 843 24.73 -25.71 39.28
C PRO A 843 24.63 -24.59 40.31
N ALA A 844 23.58 -24.58 41.14
CA ALA A 844 23.33 -23.50 42.10
C ALA A 844 24.52 -23.20 43.04
N ALA A 845 25.27 -24.24 43.42
CA ALA A 845 26.46 -24.11 44.26
C ALA A 845 27.63 -23.39 43.56
N ASP A 846 27.69 -23.49 42.23
CA ASP A 846 28.76 -22.93 41.41
C ASP A 846 28.43 -21.52 40.91
N PHE A 847 27.18 -21.07 41.00
CA PHE A 847 26.76 -19.78 40.46
C PHE A 847 27.46 -18.58 41.14
N THR A 848 27.45 -18.49 42.47
CA THR A 848 28.14 -17.40 43.17
C THR A 848 29.67 -17.45 42.98
N PRO A 849 30.34 -18.62 43.10
CA PRO A 849 31.75 -18.74 42.74
C PRO A 849 32.05 -18.37 41.28
N PHE A 850 31.16 -18.68 40.34
CA PHE A 850 31.29 -18.29 38.94
C PHE A 850 31.23 -16.78 38.78
N CYS A 851 30.26 -16.10 39.41
CA CYS A 851 30.18 -14.64 39.34
C CYS A 851 31.37 -13.96 40.04
N ALA A 852 31.89 -14.52 41.14
CA ALA A 852 33.15 -14.07 41.74
C ALA A 852 34.33 -14.24 40.77
N PHE A 853 34.44 -15.39 40.11
CA PHE A 853 35.46 -15.66 39.09
C PHE A 853 35.40 -14.67 37.92
N LEU A 854 34.20 -14.28 37.48
CA LEU A 854 34.03 -13.25 36.45
C LEU A 854 34.55 -11.88 36.95
N ARG A 855 34.26 -11.50 38.19
CA ARG A 855 34.76 -10.26 38.80
C ARG A 855 36.27 -10.24 38.96
N ASP A 856 36.86 -11.38 39.33
CA ASP A 856 38.32 -11.53 39.45
C ASP A 856 39.03 -11.38 38.09
N ALA A 857 38.36 -11.75 37.00
CA ALA A 857 38.82 -11.49 35.62
C ALA A 857 38.65 -10.02 35.19
N GLY A 858 38.03 -9.17 36.02
CA GLY A 858 37.78 -7.75 35.78
C GLY A 858 36.41 -7.43 35.16
N LEU A 859 35.54 -8.42 34.93
CA LEU A 859 34.18 -8.17 34.45
C LEU A 859 33.31 -7.60 35.57
N ASP A 860 32.37 -6.75 35.20
CA ASP A 860 31.39 -6.20 36.12
C ASP A 860 30.13 -7.06 36.12
N VAL A 861 29.90 -7.75 37.23
CA VAL A 861 28.65 -8.49 37.48
C VAL A 861 27.89 -7.78 38.61
N PRO A 862 26.85 -6.99 38.30
CA PRO A 862 26.06 -6.29 39.30
C PRO A 862 25.33 -7.27 40.23
N LEU A 863 25.16 -6.88 41.49
CA LEU A 863 24.41 -7.68 42.48
C LEU A 863 22.98 -7.99 42.01
N ARG A 864 22.31 -7.01 41.37
CA ARG A 864 20.97 -7.20 40.78
C ARG A 864 20.97 -8.25 39.67
N CYS A 865 22.01 -8.28 38.84
CA CYS A 865 22.15 -9.26 37.77
C CYS A 865 22.29 -10.69 38.33
N GLU A 866 23.15 -10.88 39.35
CA GLU A 866 23.22 -12.16 40.06
C GLU A 866 21.88 -12.57 40.65
N PHE A 867 21.22 -11.64 41.34
CA PHE A 867 19.96 -11.90 42.02
C PHE A 867 18.86 -12.31 41.05
N GLU A 868 18.66 -11.56 39.97
CA GLU A 868 17.59 -11.83 39.00
C GLU A 868 17.88 -13.10 38.17
N ALA A 869 19.15 -13.36 37.83
CA ALA A 869 19.53 -14.63 37.21
C ALA A 869 19.26 -15.81 38.16
N GLY A 870 19.61 -15.67 39.44
CA GLY A 870 19.36 -16.68 40.48
C GLY A 870 17.89 -16.89 40.83
N GLN A 871 16.97 -16.04 40.34
CA GLN A 871 15.52 -16.23 40.48
C GLN A 871 14.91 -17.05 39.33
N ALA A 872 15.59 -17.15 38.19
CA ALA A 872 15.15 -17.94 37.04
C ALA A 872 15.90 -19.29 37.04
N VAL A 873 15.40 -20.23 37.84
CA VAL A 873 16.04 -21.53 38.06
C VAL A 873 15.30 -22.69 37.41
N THR A 874 16.04 -23.75 37.09
CA THR A 874 15.48 -25.05 36.70
C THR A 874 14.83 -25.74 37.90
N THR A 875 14.21 -26.89 37.65
CA THR A 875 13.66 -27.77 38.70
C THR A 875 14.71 -28.20 39.73
N ASP A 876 15.98 -28.32 39.33
CA ASP A 876 17.10 -28.73 40.18
C ASP A 876 17.74 -27.53 40.93
N GLY A 877 17.23 -26.32 40.69
CA GLY A 877 17.77 -25.08 41.24
C GLY A 877 18.90 -24.46 40.39
N ASP A 878 19.19 -25.01 39.21
CA ASP A 878 20.27 -24.53 38.35
C ASP A 878 19.89 -23.22 37.65
N VAL A 879 20.85 -22.33 37.47
CA VAL A 879 20.65 -21.08 36.74
C VAL A 879 20.83 -21.32 35.25
N TYR A 880 19.93 -20.80 34.42
CA TYR A 880 20.08 -20.84 32.96
C TYR A 880 21.21 -19.91 32.50
N MET A 881 22.24 -20.46 31.86
CA MET A 881 23.40 -19.71 31.39
C MET A 881 23.01 -18.61 30.39
N ASP A 882 22.13 -18.93 29.44
CA ASP A 882 21.67 -17.97 28.43
C ASP A 882 20.88 -16.81 29.04
N TYR A 883 20.06 -17.06 30.07
CA TYR A 883 19.32 -16.02 30.76
C TYR A 883 20.27 -15.10 31.53
N PHE A 884 21.23 -15.65 32.27
CA PHE A 884 22.29 -14.88 32.91
C PHE A 884 23.08 -14.03 31.89
N LEU A 885 23.49 -14.63 30.78
CA LEU A 885 24.20 -13.93 29.69
C LEU A 885 23.35 -12.82 29.07
N GLN A 886 22.05 -13.02 28.89
CA GLN A 886 21.13 -12.01 28.38
C GLN A 886 21.04 -10.82 29.33
N LEU A 887 20.90 -11.07 30.64
CA LEU A 887 20.88 -10.04 31.67
C LEU A 887 22.20 -9.27 31.73
N LEU A 888 23.34 -9.97 31.66
CA LEU A 888 24.68 -9.37 31.71
C LEU A 888 24.99 -8.56 30.45
N ARG A 889 24.56 -9.02 29.27
CA ARG A 889 24.79 -8.36 27.98
C ARG A 889 23.74 -7.28 27.63
N GLY A 890 22.81 -6.98 28.54
CA GLY A 890 21.75 -6.00 28.36
C GLY A 890 21.99 -4.69 29.11
N GLU A 891 21.14 -3.70 28.85
CA GLU A 891 21.22 -2.34 29.44
C GLU A 891 20.52 -2.22 30.81
N ALA A 892 20.06 -3.33 31.40
CA ALA A 892 19.17 -3.31 32.56
C ALA A 892 19.88 -2.92 33.87
N PHE A 893 21.06 -3.49 34.13
CA PHE A 893 21.75 -3.36 35.43
C PHE A 893 22.99 -2.50 35.41
N HIS A 894 23.57 -2.32 34.23
CA HIS A 894 24.73 -1.47 33.99
C HIS A 894 24.63 -0.89 32.59
N GLN A 895 25.07 0.35 32.44
CA GLN A 895 24.98 1.11 31.21
C GLN A 895 26.30 1.86 31.03
N SER A 896 26.66 2.16 29.79
CA SER A 896 27.67 3.19 29.52
C SER A 896 27.27 4.49 30.22
N HIS A 897 28.22 5.26 30.75
CA HIS A 897 27.90 6.53 31.43
C HIS A 897 27.21 7.52 30.48
N ALA A 898 27.51 7.45 29.18
CA ALA A 898 26.79 8.19 28.15
C ALA A 898 25.28 7.85 28.08
N GLN A 899 24.90 6.59 28.29
CA GLN A 899 23.49 6.18 28.33
C GLN A 899 22.86 6.46 29.70
N ALA A 900 23.58 6.20 30.79
CA ALA A 900 23.11 6.45 32.16
C ALA A 900 22.90 7.94 32.44
N GLY A 901 23.66 8.81 31.76
CA GLY A 901 23.49 10.24 31.84
C GLY A 901 22.16 10.71 31.23
N LEU A 902 21.53 9.95 30.34
CA LEU A 902 20.26 10.29 29.73
C LEU A 902 19.07 9.73 30.51
N THR A 903 17.98 10.49 30.50
CA THR A 903 16.71 10.02 31.07
C THR A 903 16.05 8.97 30.18
N GLU A 904 15.15 8.17 30.74
CA GLU A 904 14.30 7.25 29.97
C GLU A 904 13.49 7.97 28.89
N ALA A 905 12.96 9.16 29.22
CA ALA A 905 12.22 9.99 28.27
C ALA A 905 13.09 10.44 27.09
N GLN A 906 14.36 10.81 27.34
CA GLN A 906 15.30 11.17 26.27
C GLN A 906 15.59 9.97 25.36
N ARG A 907 15.85 8.79 25.94
CA ARG A 907 16.06 7.56 25.16
C ARG A 907 14.84 7.20 24.30
N ALA A 908 13.63 7.45 24.80
CA ALA A 908 12.40 7.18 24.06
C ALA A 908 12.25 8.07 22.81
N ILE A 909 12.63 9.36 22.88
CA ILE A 909 12.54 10.29 21.75
C ILE A 909 13.79 10.33 20.88
N GLU A 910 14.89 9.71 21.32
CA GLU A 910 16.20 9.76 20.66
C GLU A 910 16.14 9.47 19.15
N PRO A 911 15.41 8.46 18.65
CA PRO A 911 15.35 8.18 17.21
C PRO A 911 14.74 9.34 16.39
N LEU A 912 13.75 10.04 16.95
CA LEU A 912 13.11 11.20 16.30
C LEU A 912 14.08 12.37 16.22
N CYS A 913 14.73 12.70 17.34
CA CYS A 913 15.72 13.78 17.40
C CYS A 913 16.92 13.49 16.50
N ARG A 914 17.42 12.24 16.48
CA ARG A 914 18.50 11.80 15.60
C ARG A 914 18.14 12.02 14.14
N ALA A 915 16.97 11.55 13.71
CA ALA A 915 16.54 11.70 12.32
C ALA A 915 16.36 13.17 11.91
N HIS A 916 15.77 14.00 12.78
CA HIS A 916 15.65 15.45 12.53
C HIS A 916 17.02 16.15 12.45
N TRP A 917 17.93 15.80 13.36
CA TRP A 917 19.28 16.34 13.39
C TRP A 917 20.07 15.94 12.14
N VAL A 918 19.92 14.70 11.66
CA VAL A 918 20.52 14.20 10.41
C VAL A 918 20.00 14.96 9.18
N VAL A 919 18.77 15.46 9.17
CA VAL A 919 18.28 16.33 8.08
C VAL A 919 19.06 17.65 8.02
N HIS A 920 19.33 18.26 9.19
CA HIS A 920 20.12 19.49 9.30
C HIS A 920 21.65 19.26 9.18
N HIS A 921 22.08 18.01 9.38
CA HIS A 921 23.47 17.56 9.22
C HIS A 921 23.52 16.45 8.16
N PRO A 922 23.19 16.78 6.89
CA PRO A 922 22.99 15.78 5.84
C PRO A 922 24.22 14.90 5.66
N GLY A 923 24.01 13.58 5.69
CA GLY A 923 25.07 12.59 5.56
C GLY A 923 25.97 12.45 6.79
N ALA A 924 25.47 12.80 7.99
CA ALA A 924 26.22 12.64 9.24
C ALA A 924 26.55 11.17 9.55
N ASP A 925 27.76 10.97 10.07
CA ASP A 925 28.16 9.69 10.66
C ASP A 925 27.64 9.54 12.09
N GLU A 926 27.75 8.33 12.64
CA GLU A 926 27.43 8.05 14.04
C GLU A 926 28.35 8.76 15.03
N SER A 927 29.57 9.09 14.62
CA SER A 927 30.53 9.85 15.43
C SER A 927 30.07 11.29 15.68
N GLU A 928 29.55 11.95 14.64
CA GLU A 928 29.00 13.30 14.75
C GLU A 928 27.74 13.27 15.63
N TRP A 929 26.87 12.26 15.45
CA TRP A 929 25.71 12.08 16.33
C TRP A 929 26.14 11.89 17.78
N ALA A 930 27.09 10.98 18.05
CA ALA A 930 27.57 10.70 19.40
C ALA A 930 28.07 11.97 20.11
N THR A 931 28.84 12.81 19.41
CA THR A 931 29.38 14.06 19.97
C THR A 931 28.28 15.08 20.28
N ALA A 932 27.28 15.21 19.40
CA ALA A 932 26.20 16.18 19.56
C ALA A 932 25.07 15.67 20.47
N ARG A 933 24.95 14.36 20.65
CA ARG A 933 23.82 13.64 21.24
C ARG A 933 23.34 14.27 22.53
N ARG A 934 24.25 14.51 23.47
CA ARG A 934 23.87 15.05 24.77
C ARG A 934 23.27 16.45 24.67
N SER A 935 23.94 17.33 23.94
CA SER A 935 23.51 18.72 23.75
C SER A 935 22.15 18.79 23.05
N VAL A 936 21.97 17.99 21.99
CA VAL A 936 20.74 17.94 21.20
C VAL A 936 19.57 17.45 22.07
N LEU A 937 19.74 16.36 22.82
CA LEU A 937 18.65 15.79 23.63
C LEU A 937 18.32 16.62 24.88
N ASP A 938 19.30 17.31 25.46
CA ASP A 938 19.06 18.23 26.57
C ASP A 938 18.29 19.48 26.07
N HIS A 939 18.71 20.07 24.93
CA HIS A 939 17.98 21.16 24.29
C HIS A 939 16.56 20.74 23.90
N ALA A 940 16.41 19.55 23.32
CA ALA A 940 15.13 18.99 22.93
C ALA A 940 14.17 18.86 24.12
N MET A 941 14.64 18.35 25.27
CA MET A 941 13.79 18.17 26.45
C MET A 941 13.53 19.44 27.25
N GLN A 942 14.32 20.49 27.02
CA GLN A 942 14.15 21.78 27.69
C GLN A 942 13.27 22.74 26.87
N HIS A 943 13.61 22.96 25.60
CA HIS A 943 13.00 23.98 24.76
C HIS A 943 12.01 23.42 23.75
N GLU A 944 12.23 22.21 23.26
CA GLU A 944 11.43 21.59 22.19
C GLU A 944 10.56 20.43 22.70
N ARG A 945 10.31 20.33 24.01
CA ARG A 945 9.69 19.14 24.62
C ARG A 945 8.37 18.76 23.94
N GLU A 946 7.53 19.75 23.66
CA GLU A 946 6.21 19.52 23.08
C GLU A 946 6.28 19.01 21.62
N TRP A 947 7.37 19.26 20.89
CA TRP A 947 7.58 18.68 19.56
C TRP A 947 7.88 17.18 19.62
N TRP A 948 8.68 16.77 20.61
CA TRP A 948 9.23 15.42 20.66
C TRP A 948 8.45 14.44 21.54
N PHE A 949 7.75 14.94 22.57
CA PHE A 949 7.03 14.09 23.51
C PHE A 949 5.91 13.32 22.79
N PRO A 950 5.68 12.02 23.07
CA PRO A 950 4.60 11.26 22.46
C PRO A 950 3.25 11.93 22.76
N ASN A 951 2.46 12.17 21.72
CA ASN A 951 1.19 12.87 21.79
C ASN A 951 0.10 11.97 21.23
N GLU A 952 -0.87 11.60 22.07
CA GLU A 952 -1.84 10.55 21.79
C GLU A 952 -2.79 10.87 20.61
N MET A 953 -2.92 12.15 20.24
CA MET A 953 -3.72 12.57 19.09
C MET A 953 -2.95 12.49 17.76
N LEU A 954 -1.62 12.65 17.80
CA LEU A 954 -0.76 12.75 16.61
C LEU A 954 0.16 11.55 16.40
N ASP A 955 0.41 10.78 17.46
CA ASP A 955 1.32 9.65 17.40
C ASP A 955 0.69 8.44 16.71
N VAL A 956 1.57 7.61 16.14
CA VAL A 956 1.18 6.40 15.44
C VAL A 956 1.86 5.23 16.11
N LYS A 957 1.18 4.58 17.06
CA LYS A 957 1.73 3.46 17.85
C LYS A 957 2.29 2.32 16.98
N ASP A 958 1.67 2.08 15.84
CA ASP A 958 2.06 1.03 14.90
C ASP A 958 1.84 1.47 13.44
N VAL A 959 2.90 1.34 12.63
CA VAL A 959 2.87 1.68 11.20
C VAL A 959 2.00 0.72 10.39
N VAL A 960 1.87 -0.54 10.82
CA VAL A 960 1.11 -1.56 10.11
C VAL A 960 -0.40 -1.30 10.25
N THR A 961 -0.86 -1.05 11.47
CA THR A 961 -2.30 -0.93 11.77
C THR A 961 -2.78 0.50 12.02
N GLY A 962 -1.91 1.51 11.95
CA GLY A 962 -2.24 2.91 12.29
C GLY A 962 -3.45 3.47 11.54
N SER A 963 -3.55 3.18 10.23
CA SER A 963 -4.67 3.59 9.37
C SER A 963 -6.00 2.87 9.68
N THR A 964 -5.99 1.80 10.47
CA THR A 964 -7.19 0.99 10.77
C THR A 964 -7.59 1.08 12.25
N ASN A 965 -6.64 0.91 13.17
CA ASN A 965 -6.90 0.85 14.61
C ASN A 965 -6.80 2.21 15.30
N GLY A 966 -5.85 3.06 14.87
CA GLY A 966 -5.54 4.34 15.53
C GLY A 966 -6.33 5.52 14.99
N LEU A 967 -6.63 5.54 13.69
CA LEU A 967 -7.25 6.67 13.01
C LEU A 967 -8.57 6.26 12.36
N THR A 968 -9.69 6.75 12.89
CA THR A 968 -11.01 6.52 12.30
C THR A 968 -11.37 7.59 11.27
N PRO A 969 -12.17 7.25 10.22
CA PRO A 969 -12.65 8.24 9.26
C PRO A 969 -13.33 9.47 9.88
N GLN A 970 -14.02 9.30 11.01
CA GLN A 970 -14.75 10.36 11.69
C GLN A 970 -13.82 11.30 12.47
N MET A 971 -12.76 10.76 13.09
CA MET A 971 -11.80 11.56 13.86
C MET A 971 -10.70 12.18 13.01
N TYR A 972 -10.49 11.69 11.78
CA TYR A 972 -9.50 12.21 10.84
C TYR A 972 -9.44 13.75 10.74
N PRO A 973 -10.54 14.48 10.43
CA PRO A 973 -10.46 15.93 10.30
C PRO A 973 -10.13 16.64 11.62
N ALA A 974 -10.56 16.08 12.76
CA ALA A 974 -10.23 16.62 14.08
C ALA A 974 -8.75 16.43 14.42
N ALA A 975 -8.18 15.27 14.10
CA ALA A 975 -6.75 15.00 14.32
C ALA A 975 -5.86 15.88 13.43
N VAL A 976 -6.24 16.10 12.16
CA VAL A 976 -5.55 17.06 11.27
C VAL A 976 -5.64 18.48 11.83
N ARG A 977 -6.83 18.91 12.27
CA ARG A 977 -7.00 20.25 12.85
C ARG A 977 -6.14 20.43 14.10
N TYR A 978 -6.15 19.45 15.00
CA TYR A 978 -5.33 19.45 16.20
C TYR A 978 -3.84 19.63 15.86
N GLY A 979 -3.35 18.91 14.86
CA GLY A 979 -1.98 19.05 14.37
C GLY A 979 -1.64 20.46 13.88
N VAL A 980 -2.53 21.05 13.08
CA VAL A 980 -2.36 22.44 12.58
C VAL A 980 -2.34 23.44 13.73
N GLU A 981 -3.28 23.34 14.66
CA GLU A 981 -3.38 24.26 15.81
C GLU A 981 -2.15 24.13 16.72
N LEU A 982 -1.70 22.90 17.00
CA LEU A 982 -0.49 22.67 17.79
C LEU A 982 0.74 23.30 17.13
N CYS A 983 1.00 23.02 15.86
CA CYS A 983 2.17 23.60 15.16
C CYS A 983 2.08 25.12 15.04
N THR A 984 0.88 25.69 14.93
CA THR A 984 0.69 27.15 14.87
C THR A 984 1.16 27.84 16.16
N VAL A 985 0.89 27.22 17.32
CA VAL A 985 1.21 27.76 18.64
C VAL A 985 2.67 27.51 19.03
N LEU A 986 3.24 26.38 18.63
CA LEU A 986 4.60 26.03 19.01
C LEU A 986 5.66 26.94 18.38
N THR A 987 6.79 27.04 19.07
CA THR A 987 7.92 27.88 18.67
C THR A 987 9.13 27.06 18.27
N ALA A 988 9.96 27.62 17.38
CA ALA A 988 11.28 27.09 17.03
C ALA A 988 12.33 28.19 17.13
N GLU A 989 13.56 27.83 17.47
CA GLU A 989 14.71 28.75 17.54
C GLU A 989 15.66 28.49 16.36
N GLY A 990 16.20 29.57 15.79
CA GLY A 990 17.25 29.52 14.77
C GLY A 990 18.36 30.53 15.06
N LYS A 991 19.56 30.25 14.54
CA LYS A 991 20.76 31.05 14.79
C LYS A 991 21.50 31.30 13.48
N PHE A 992 22.12 32.47 13.36
CA PHE A 992 22.97 32.79 12.21
C PHE A 992 24.14 33.68 12.64
N VAL A 993 25.31 33.41 12.08
CA VAL A 993 26.56 34.14 12.32
C VAL A 993 27.04 34.74 10.99
N ASP A 994 27.53 35.98 11.02
CA ASP A 994 27.98 36.67 9.81
C ASP A 994 29.19 35.99 9.15
N GLU A 995 29.00 35.52 7.92
CA GLU A 995 30.05 34.92 7.09
C GLU A 995 31.12 35.94 6.63
N ARG A 996 30.87 37.26 6.75
CA ARG A 996 31.85 38.31 6.40
C ARG A 996 32.90 38.58 7.48
N GLY A 997 32.93 37.80 8.56
CA GLY A 997 33.98 37.85 9.57
C GLY A 997 33.81 38.92 10.65
N SER A 998 32.70 39.68 10.67
CA SER A 998 32.45 40.69 11.72
C SER A 998 32.16 40.07 13.10
N GLY A 999 31.83 38.78 13.15
CA GLY A 999 31.42 38.08 14.36
C GLY A 999 30.00 38.44 14.84
N LEU A 1000 29.28 39.31 14.13
CA LEU A 1000 27.88 39.63 14.48
C LEU A 1000 27.01 38.39 14.29
N SER A 1001 26.22 38.05 15.30
CA SER A 1001 25.28 36.93 15.23
C SER A 1001 23.90 37.35 15.69
N ALA A 1002 22.88 36.62 15.24
CA ALA A 1002 21.51 36.80 15.68
C ALA A 1002 20.84 35.47 16.00
N ARG A 1003 19.93 35.52 16.99
CA ARG A 1003 19.03 34.43 17.36
C ARG A 1003 17.58 34.89 17.18
N CYS A 1004 16.78 34.03 16.58
CA CYS A 1004 15.37 34.28 16.33
C CYS A 1004 14.53 33.15 16.89
N VAL A 1005 13.43 33.49 17.57
CA VAL A 1005 12.37 32.55 17.95
C VAL A 1005 11.15 32.84 17.09
N VAL A 1006 10.63 31.83 16.41
CA VAL A 1006 9.54 31.95 15.43
C VAL A 1006 8.40 30.99 15.80
N ASN A 1007 7.16 31.47 15.71
CA ASN A 1007 5.96 30.64 15.87
C ASN A 1007 5.45 30.08 14.53
N GLY A 1008 4.43 29.23 14.55
CA GLY A 1008 3.94 28.58 13.32
C GLY A 1008 3.21 29.47 12.33
N THR A 1009 2.98 30.75 12.66
CA THR A 1009 2.50 31.73 11.68
C THR A 1009 3.63 32.31 10.82
N GLY A 1010 4.89 31.99 11.15
CA GLY A 1010 6.09 32.59 10.56
C GLY A 1010 6.50 33.91 11.21
N ALA A 1011 5.79 34.37 12.24
CA ALA A 1011 6.10 35.57 12.99
C ALA A 1011 7.26 35.35 13.97
N ALA A 1012 8.09 36.38 14.14
CA ALA A 1012 9.20 36.36 15.10
C ALA A 1012 8.70 36.81 16.48
N GLU A 1013 8.67 35.87 17.43
CA GLU A 1013 8.42 36.14 18.86
C GLU A 1013 9.58 36.93 19.48
N SER A 1014 10.81 36.65 19.04
CA SER A 1014 11.99 37.44 19.42
C SER A 1014 13.07 37.42 18.36
N VAL A 1015 13.83 38.53 18.29
CA VAL A 1015 15.05 38.69 17.49
C VAL A 1015 16.08 39.36 18.39
N VAL A 1016 17.22 38.70 18.58
CA VAL A 1016 18.31 39.18 19.45
C VAL A 1016 19.61 39.18 18.68
N PHE A 1017 20.33 40.31 18.69
CA PHE A 1017 21.69 40.40 18.19
C PHE A 1017 22.68 40.14 19.34
N ASP A 1018 23.64 39.26 19.10
CA ASP A 1018 24.71 38.97 20.05
C ASP A 1018 26.03 39.55 19.52
N THR A 1019 26.56 40.56 20.22
CA THR A 1019 27.81 41.26 19.90
C THR A 1019 29.02 40.69 20.64
N ALA A 1020 28.84 39.64 21.45
CA ALA A 1020 29.91 39.04 22.26
C ALA A 1020 31.03 38.42 21.41
N ASN A 1021 30.69 37.95 20.20
CA ASN A 1021 31.64 37.37 19.24
C ASN A 1021 32.28 38.44 18.31
N CYS A 1022 31.82 39.69 18.36
CA CYS A 1022 32.36 40.76 17.53
C CYS A 1022 33.71 41.23 18.07
N ASN A 1023 34.65 41.52 17.16
CA ASN A 1023 35.84 42.27 17.52
C ASN A 1023 35.41 43.69 17.97
N GLY A 1024 36.01 44.22 19.05
CA GLY A 1024 35.59 45.49 19.68
C GLY A 1024 35.63 46.75 18.79
N THR A 1025 36.01 46.61 17.51
CA THR A 1025 35.96 47.66 16.50
C THR A 1025 34.54 47.98 16.01
N ASN A 1026 33.58 47.04 16.09
CA ASN A 1026 32.14 47.23 15.82
C ASN A 1026 31.76 48.07 14.57
N THR A 1027 32.60 48.11 13.53
CA THR A 1027 32.31 48.82 12.27
C THR A 1027 31.40 47.98 11.38
N THR A 1028 30.23 47.61 11.88
CA THR A 1028 29.24 46.80 11.16
C THR A 1028 28.16 47.72 10.59
N SER A 1029 27.94 47.66 9.27
CA SER A 1029 26.89 48.46 8.65
C SER A 1029 25.50 47.97 9.07
N VAL A 1030 24.49 48.83 9.01
CA VAL A 1030 23.09 48.43 9.22
C VAL A 1030 22.69 47.36 8.19
N GLU A 1031 23.23 47.42 6.97
CA GLU A 1031 22.99 46.41 5.92
C GLU A 1031 23.47 45.02 6.35
N ASP A 1032 24.65 44.93 6.96
CA ASP A 1032 25.18 43.67 7.48
C ASP A 1032 24.35 43.15 8.65
N ALA A 1033 23.93 44.02 9.57
CA ALA A 1033 23.03 43.65 10.67
C ALA A 1033 21.68 43.13 10.16
N LEU A 1034 21.09 43.77 9.13
CA LEU A 1034 19.86 43.30 8.49
C LEU A 1034 20.06 41.94 7.79
N ARG A 1035 21.21 41.72 7.14
CA ARG A 1035 21.54 40.42 6.54
C ARG A 1035 21.64 39.33 7.61
N VAL A 1036 22.28 39.61 8.74
CA VAL A 1036 22.40 38.65 9.86
C VAL A 1036 21.04 38.30 10.44
N ALA A 1037 20.19 39.31 10.69
CA ALA A 1037 18.82 39.07 11.13
C ALA A 1037 18.01 38.26 10.09
N HIS A 1038 18.18 38.54 8.80
CA HIS A 1038 17.52 37.76 7.73
C HIS A 1038 17.96 36.29 7.75
N GLY A 1039 19.26 36.02 7.90
CA GLY A 1039 19.78 34.66 8.03
C GLY A 1039 19.24 33.93 9.25
N ALA A 1040 19.16 34.60 10.40
CA ALA A 1040 18.62 34.00 11.63
C ALA A 1040 17.12 33.71 11.53
N LEU A 1041 16.33 34.62 10.93
CA LEU A 1041 14.91 34.40 10.66
C LEU A 1041 14.69 33.22 9.70
N ARG A 1042 15.50 33.12 8.63
CA ARG A 1042 15.47 31.99 7.69
C ARG A 1042 15.72 30.66 8.41
N SER A 1043 16.80 30.58 9.19
CA SER A 1043 17.15 29.38 9.96
C SER A 1043 16.02 28.99 10.94
N ALA A 1044 15.43 29.97 11.64
CA ALA A 1044 14.34 29.70 12.59
C ALA A 1044 13.07 29.19 11.90
N GLN A 1045 12.70 29.77 10.76
CA GLN A 1045 11.58 29.31 9.95
C GLN A 1045 11.83 27.90 9.37
N ASP A 1046 13.05 27.62 8.91
CA ASP A 1046 13.43 26.32 8.36
C ASP A 1046 13.42 25.22 9.45
N ARG A 1047 13.92 25.54 10.64
CA ARG A 1047 13.80 24.69 11.84
C ARG A 1047 12.32 24.40 12.14
N HIS A 1048 11.47 25.43 12.17
CA HIS A 1048 10.04 25.26 12.44
C HIS A 1048 9.37 24.33 11.42
N ASN A 1049 9.65 24.50 10.12
CA ASN A 1049 9.08 23.67 9.07
C ASN A 1049 9.53 22.20 9.21
N THR A 1050 10.79 21.97 9.55
CA THR A 1050 11.31 20.61 9.76
C THR A 1050 10.67 19.96 10.99
N LEU A 1051 10.55 20.68 12.11
CA LEU A 1051 9.87 20.20 13.32
C LEU A 1051 8.40 19.87 13.05
N ALA A 1052 7.68 20.73 12.32
CA ALA A 1052 6.29 20.48 11.94
C ALA A 1052 6.16 19.22 11.07
N ALA A 1053 7.07 18.99 10.12
CA ALA A 1053 7.08 17.78 9.30
C ALA A 1053 7.28 16.50 10.14
N PHE A 1054 8.16 16.54 11.14
CA PHE A 1054 8.38 15.40 12.05
C PHE A 1054 7.19 15.16 12.99
N ARG A 1055 6.57 16.22 13.49
CA ARG A 1055 5.43 16.12 14.40
C ARG A 1055 4.16 15.61 13.71
N LEU A 1056 3.91 16.04 12.48
CA LEU A 1056 2.69 15.72 11.74
C LEU A 1056 2.84 14.54 10.77
N GLY A 1057 4.08 14.21 10.37
CA GLY A 1057 4.41 13.24 9.32
C GLY A 1057 3.84 11.84 9.52
N PRO A 1058 3.94 11.21 10.71
CA PRO A 1058 3.43 9.86 10.92
C PRO A 1058 1.91 9.76 10.69
N LEU A 1059 1.15 10.68 11.29
CA LEU A 1059 -0.31 10.72 11.16
C LEU A 1059 -0.73 11.06 9.73
N SER A 1060 -0.06 12.01 9.08
CA SER A 1060 -0.39 12.40 7.70
C SER A 1060 -0.19 11.25 6.72
N LYS A 1061 0.90 10.46 6.86
CA LYS A 1061 1.15 9.27 6.04
C LYS A 1061 0.11 8.17 6.28
N GLN A 1062 -0.32 7.93 7.52
CA GLN A 1062 -1.40 6.98 7.80
C GLN A 1062 -2.77 7.46 7.28
N SER A 1063 -3.03 8.76 7.38
CA SER A 1063 -4.20 9.41 6.79
C SER A 1063 -4.27 9.18 5.28
N GLN A 1064 -3.14 9.26 4.57
CA GLN A 1064 -3.11 9.01 3.13
C GLN A 1064 -3.56 7.58 2.79
N VAL A 1065 -3.14 6.58 3.57
CA VAL A 1065 -3.61 5.20 3.41
C VAL A 1065 -5.11 5.09 3.68
N LEU A 1066 -5.58 5.68 4.78
CA LEU A 1066 -7.00 5.68 5.15
C LEU A 1066 -7.88 6.27 4.03
N LEU A 1067 -7.50 7.43 3.47
CA LEU A 1067 -8.28 8.10 2.44
C LEU A 1067 -8.17 7.42 1.06
N PHE A 1068 -6.97 6.96 0.69
CA PHE A 1068 -6.73 6.38 -0.63
C PHE A 1068 -7.29 4.96 -0.74
N CYS A 1069 -6.91 4.08 0.20
CA CYS A 1069 -7.34 2.68 0.18
C CYS A 1069 -8.75 2.51 0.78
N GLY A 1070 -9.11 3.33 1.76
CA GLY A 1070 -10.42 3.33 2.41
C GLY A 1070 -11.46 4.19 1.70
N VAL A 1071 -11.24 4.57 0.43
CA VAL A 1071 -12.12 5.48 -0.35
C VAL A 1071 -13.59 5.04 -0.33
N ASN A 1072 -13.86 3.74 -0.28
CA ASN A 1072 -15.22 3.19 -0.26
C ASN A 1072 -16.00 3.45 1.05
N ALA A 1073 -15.34 3.94 2.11
CA ALA A 1073 -15.98 4.40 3.34
C ALA A 1073 -16.50 5.85 3.23
N TYR A 1074 -16.06 6.61 2.22
CA TYR A 1074 -16.36 8.04 2.06
C TYR A 1074 -17.37 8.31 0.94
N GLU A 1075 -18.00 9.49 1.02
CA GLU A 1075 -19.01 9.96 0.05
C GLU A 1075 -18.43 10.31 -1.33
N PHE A 1076 -17.13 10.56 -1.43
CA PHE A 1076 -16.45 10.77 -2.72
C PHE A 1076 -15.94 9.45 -3.35
N GLY A 1077 -16.26 8.30 -2.74
CA GLY A 1077 -15.88 6.97 -3.22
C GLY A 1077 -17.01 6.18 -3.87
N GLY A 1078 -16.61 5.13 -4.60
CA GLY A 1078 -17.53 4.16 -5.20
C GLY A 1078 -18.64 4.83 -6.03
N LYS A 1079 -19.89 4.43 -5.77
CA LYS A 1079 -21.07 4.94 -6.51
C LYS A 1079 -21.37 6.43 -6.29
N TYR A 1080 -20.92 7.02 -5.18
CA TYR A 1080 -21.23 8.42 -4.83
C TYR A 1080 -20.20 9.41 -5.37
N ALA A 1081 -19.04 8.93 -5.83
CA ALA A 1081 -18.02 9.75 -6.49
C ALA A 1081 -18.61 10.59 -7.65
N ARG A 1082 -19.52 10.02 -8.45
CA ARG A 1082 -20.21 10.74 -9.53
C ARG A 1082 -21.10 11.87 -9.01
N THR A 1083 -21.75 11.67 -7.87
CA THR A 1083 -22.55 12.71 -7.20
C THR A 1083 -21.67 13.83 -6.68
N TYR A 1084 -20.52 13.50 -6.08
CA TYR A 1084 -19.56 14.49 -5.60
C TYR A 1084 -19.00 15.34 -6.76
N ALA A 1085 -18.63 14.70 -7.87
CA ALA A 1085 -18.18 15.38 -9.09
C ALA A 1085 -19.27 16.31 -9.67
N TYR A 1086 -20.51 15.83 -9.75
CA TYR A 1086 -21.64 16.65 -10.19
C TYR A 1086 -21.83 17.89 -9.32
N ALA A 1087 -21.82 17.72 -7.98
CA ALA A 1087 -21.95 18.83 -7.05
C ALA A 1087 -20.80 19.84 -7.19
N PHE A 1088 -19.57 19.35 -7.38
CA PHE A 1088 -18.39 20.19 -7.60
C PHE A 1088 -18.48 21.02 -8.88
N GLU A 1089 -18.94 20.45 -9.98
CA GLU A 1089 -19.17 21.17 -11.24
C GLU A 1089 -20.28 22.21 -11.11
N LYS A 1090 -21.37 21.88 -10.39
CA LYS A 1090 -22.44 22.84 -10.10
C LYS A 1090 -21.96 24.00 -9.25
N ALA A 1091 -21.16 23.74 -8.21
CA ALA A 1091 -20.58 24.78 -7.38
C ALA A 1091 -19.69 25.74 -8.20
N LYS A 1092 -18.87 25.23 -9.13
CA LYS A 1092 -18.08 26.09 -10.03
C LYS A 1092 -18.98 27.00 -10.88
N LYS A 1093 -20.02 26.43 -11.50
CA LYS A 1093 -20.97 27.20 -12.31
C LYS A 1093 -21.71 28.24 -11.48
N GLU A 1094 -22.11 27.90 -10.25
CA GLU A 1094 -22.78 28.82 -9.32
C GLU A 1094 -21.87 29.98 -8.89
N LEU A 1095 -20.57 29.69 -8.64
CA LEU A 1095 -19.57 30.71 -8.35
C LEU A 1095 -19.38 31.67 -9.53
N GLU A 1096 -19.37 31.18 -10.78
CA GLU A 1096 -19.29 32.03 -11.97
C GLU A 1096 -20.50 32.97 -12.10
N VAL A 1097 -21.72 32.47 -11.86
CA VAL A 1097 -22.94 33.29 -11.90
C VAL A 1097 -22.95 34.30 -10.75
N THR A 1098 -22.53 33.90 -9.54
CA THR A 1098 -22.43 34.80 -8.38
C THR A 1098 -21.43 35.92 -8.66
N ALA A 1099 -20.27 35.61 -9.25
CA ALA A 1099 -19.30 36.61 -9.65
C ALA A 1099 -19.87 37.57 -10.72
N ALA A 1100 -20.62 37.06 -11.70
CA ALA A 1100 -21.30 37.89 -12.70
C ALA A 1100 -22.41 38.78 -12.10
N SER A 1101 -23.07 38.31 -11.04
CA SER A 1101 -24.13 39.00 -10.30
C SER A 1101 -23.58 39.95 -9.20
N GLY A 1102 -22.32 40.37 -9.31
CA GLY A 1102 -21.71 41.31 -8.35
C GLY A 1102 -21.46 40.73 -6.96
N PHE A 1103 -21.20 39.42 -6.87
CA PHE A 1103 -21.07 38.63 -5.64
C PHE A 1103 -22.34 38.55 -4.78
N MET A 1104 -23.48 39.03 -5.31
CA MET A 1104 -24.79 38.71 -4.77
C MET A 1104 -25.22 37.37 -5.38
N ALA A 1105 -25.24 36.32 -4.55
CA ALA A 1105 -25.65 35.00 -5.00
C ALA A 1105 -27.08 35.06 -5.57
N PRO A 1106 -27.36 34.37 -6.69
CA PRO A 1106 -28.73 34.21 -7.17
C PRO A 1106 -29.62 33.58 -6.10
N SER A 1107 -30.92 33.82 -6.20
CA SER A 1107 -31.93 33.21 -5.34
C SER A 1107 -31.71 31.70 -5.20
N LEU A 1108 -31.72 31.20 -3.96
CA LEU A 1108 -31.69 29.77 -3.68
C LEU A 1108 -32.96 29.05 -4.19
N SER A 1109 -34.09 29.76 -4.21
CA SER A 1109 -35.31 29.34 -4.90
C SER A 1109 -35.13 29.32 -6.42
N HIS A 1110 -34.17 30.08 -6.96
CA HIS A 1110 -34.03 30.35 -8.38
C HIS A 1110 -35.27 31.06 -8.96
N GLU A 1111 -35.79 32.09 -8.29
CA GLU A 1111 -36.79 32.99 -8.89
C GLU A 1111 -36.16 33.99 -9.87
N ASP A 1112 -34.83 34.21 -9.79
CA ASP A 1112 -34.08 35.15 -10.62
C ASP A 1112 -33.76 34.63 -12.04
N ILE A 1113 -34.05 33.36 -12.33
CA ILE A 1113 -33.73 32.76 -13.63
C ILE A 1113 -34.79 33.10 -14.67
N GLU A 1114 -34.35 33.34 -15.90
CA GLU A 1114 -35.27 33.70 -17.00
C GLU A 1114 -36.14 32.53 -17.47
N ARG A 1115 -35.65 31.29 -17.35
CA ARG A 1115 -36.27 30.10 -17.95
C ARG A 1115 -36.46 28.99 -16.93
N LEU A 1116 -37.62 28.34 -16.99
CA LEU A 1116 -37.91 27.11 -16.23
C LEU A 1116 -36.89 25.98 -16.53
N SER A 1117 -36.36 25.91 -17.74
CA SER A 1117 -35.34 24.91 -18.11
C SER A 1117 -34.00 25.13 -17.43
N ASP A 1118 -33.69 26.38 -17.03
CA ASP A 1118 -32.45 26.70 -16.32
C ASP A 1118 -32.56 26.37 -14.83
N GLN A 1119 -33.78 26.14 -14.33
CA GLN A 1119 -34.05 25.74 -12.96
C GLN A 1119 -33.52 24.32 -12.72
N PRO A 1120 -32.54 24.15 -11.80
CA PRO A 1120 -32.09 22.82 -11.47
C PRO A 1120 -33.23 21.99 -10.86
N THR A 1121 -33.27 20.69 -11.15
CA THR A 1121 -34.22 19.75 -10.51
C THR A 1121 -34.04 19.63 -8.99
N THR A 1122 -32.90 20.12 -8.48
CA THR A 1122 -32.54 20.22 -7.06
C THR A 1122 -33.08 21.49 -6.38
N SER A 1123 -33.62 22.46 -7.14
CA SER A 1123 -34.15 23.72 -6.62
C SER A 1123 -35.38 23.51 -5.72
N PRO A 1124 -35.52 24.26 -4.61
CA PRO A 1124 -36.75 24.32 -3.81
C PRO A 1124 -37.98 24.86 -4.57
N SER A 1125 -37.82 25.60 -5.68
CA SER A 1125 -38.96 26.10 -6.47
C SER A 1125 -39.69 25.04 -7.26
N VAL A 1126 -39.16 23.81 -7.33
CA VAL A 1126 -39.91 22.69 -7.93
C VAL A 1126 -41.04 22.33 -6.97
N ASP A 1127 -42.28 22.69 -7.33
CA ASP A 1127 -43.48 22.43 -6.55
C ASP A 1127 -43.73 20.92 -6.36
N ARG A 1128 -43.67 20.46 -5.11
CA ARG A 1128 -43.86 19.05 -4.70
C ARG A 1128 -45.00 18.88 -3.70
N PHE A 1129 -46.11 19.60 -3.88
CA PHE A 1129 -47.32 19.39 -3.09
C PHE A 1129 -48.21 18.27 -3.64
N ALA A 1130 -49.12 17.76 -2.79
CA ALA A 1130 -50.07 16.70 -3.18
C ALA A 1130 -51.04 17.17 -4.27
N SER A 1131 -51.31 18.47 -4.35
CA SER A 1131 -52.04 19.08 -5.45
C SER A 1131 -51.42 20.41 -5.83
N THR A 1132 -51.26 20.63 -7.14
CA THR A 1132 -50.89 21.93 -7.68
C THR A 1132 -52.04 22.95 -7.53
N THR A 1133 -53.29 22.48 -7.61
CA THR A 1133 -54.46 23.37 -7.76
C THR A 1133 -55.28 23.53 -6.47
N HIS A 1134 -55.35 22.50 -5.61
CA HIS A 1134 -56.20 22.52 -4.42
C HIS A 1134 -55.42 23.01 -3.18
N PRO A 1135 -55.65 24.23 -2.67
CA PRO A 1135 -54.87 24.80 -1.56
C PRO A 1135 -54.89 23.97 -0.26
N GLU A 1136 -55.99 23.30 0.11
CA GLU A 1136 -56.03 22.46 1.32
C GLU A 1136 -55.07 21.25 1.26
N GLN A 1137 -54.62 20.88 0.06
CA GLN A 1137 -53.68 19.79 -0.21
C GLN A 1137 -52.24 20.30 -0.41
N ARG A 1138 -52.01 21.61 -0.26
CA ARG A 1138 -50.69 22.26 -0.31
C ARG A 1138 -50.08 22.48 1.08
N LYS A 1139 -50.56 21.72 2.07
CA LYS A 1139 -50.03 21.71 3.44
C LYS A 1139 -48.86 20.73 3.56
N ALA A 1140 -47.81 21.10 4.30
CA ALA A 1140 -46.70 20.21 4.62
C ALA A 1140 -47.06 19.20 5.73
N GLN A 1141 -47.96 19.58 6.65
CA GLN A 1141 -48.44 18.71 7.74
C GLN A 1141 -49.93 18.37 7.59
N PHE A 1142 -50.48 17.59 8.53
CA PHE A 1142 -51.90 17.20 8.49
C PHE A 1142 -52.87 18.38 8.57
N VAL A 1143 -52.52 19.45 9.27
CA VAL A 1143 -53.30 20.69 9.40
C VAL A 1143 -52.45 21.85 8.86
N PRO A 1144 -53.04 22.84 8.14
CA PRO A 1144 -52.31 24.00 7.68
C PRO A 1144 -51.78 24.82 8.87
N ARG A 1145 -50.46 24.85 9.05
CA ARG A 1145 -49.86 25.71 10.08
C ARG A 1145 -50.00 27.17 9.67
N VAL A 1146 -50.17 28.04 10.65
CA VAL A 1146 -50.14 29.49 10.46
C VAL A 1146 -48.93 30.07 11.19
N GLY A 1147 -48.29 31.04 10.56
CA GLY A 1147 -47.22 31.84 11.15
C GLY A 1147 -47.75 32.85 12.17
N PRO A 1148 -46.83 33.66 12.75
CA PRO A 1148 -47.19 34.73 13.65
C PRO A 1148 -48.22 35.68 13.02
N GLY A 1149 -49.28 36.01 13.76
CA GLY A 1149 -50.39 36.81 13.22
C GLY A 1149 -51.36 36.03 12.34
N SER A 1150 -51.35 34.69 12.43
CA SER A 1150 -52.18 33.80 11.60
C SER A 1150 -51.92 33.94 10.09
N THR A 1151 -50.69 34.28 9.71
CA THR A 1151 -50.27 34.32 8.30
C THR A 1151 -50.12 32.90 7.74
N PRO A 1152 -50.50 32.63 6.48
CA PRO A 1152 -50.38 31.29 5.90
C PRO A 1152 -48.90 30.88 5.72
N LEU A 1153 -48.51 29.74 6.30
CA LEU A 1153 -47.11 29.26 6.28
C LEU A 1153 -46.83 28.25 5.17
N GLU A 1154 -47.83 27.45 4.77
CA GLU A 1154 -47.60 26.26 3.93
C GLU A 1154 -47.28 26.62 2.48
N ASP A 1155 -48.06 27.52 1.88
CA ASP A 1155 -47.78 28.10 0.56
C ASP A 1155 -47.82 29.63 0.71
N PRO A 1156 -46.68 30.26 1.04
CA PRO A 1156 -46.64 31.69 1.31
C PRO A 1156 -46.92 32.49 0.04
N ALA A 1157 -47.80 33.48 0.16
CA ALA A 1157 -48.13 34.40 -0.93
C ALA A 1157 -46.90 35.25 -1.33
N ALA A 1158 -46.87 35.75 -2.56
CA ALA A 1158 -45.71 36.48 -3.10
C ALA A 1158 -45.35 37.73 -2.27
N ASP A 1159 -46.35 38.42 -1.71
CA ASP A 1159 -46.19 39.59 -0.84
C ASP A 1159 -45.70 39.25 0.58
N GLN A 1160 -45.77 37.98 0.98
CA GLN A 1160 -45.30 37.50 2.28
C GLN A 1160 -43.82 37.09 2.24
N LYS A 1161 -43.30 36.76 1.06
CA LYS A 1161 -41.88 36.47 0.83
C LYS A 1161 -41.10 37.77 0.64
N SER A 1162 -40.88 38.52 1.72
CA SER A 1162 -40.05 39.73 1.66
C SER A 1162 -38.57 39.38 1.85
N GLU A 1163 -37.76 39.56 0.81
CA GLU A 1163 -36.29 39.57 0.91
C GLU A 1163 -35.83 41.03 1.11
N TRP A 1164 -35.51 41.38 2.36
CA TRP A 1164 -35.10 42.73 2.76
C TRP A 1164 -33.78 42.66 3.57
N SER A 1165 -33.00 43.76 3.55
CA SER A 1165 -31.62 43.87 4.06
C SER A 1165 -31.46 43.75 5.57
#